data_AF-A0A3D9BS86-F1
#
_entry.id   AF-A0A3D9BS86-F1
#
_cell.length_a   1.000
_cell.length_b   1.000
_cell.length_c   1.000
_cell.angle_alpha   90.00
_cell.angle_beta   90.00
_cell.angle_gamma   90.00
#
_symmetry.space_group_name_H-M   'P 1'
#
loop_
_entity.id
_entity.type
_entity.pdbx_description
1 polymer ?
#
loop_
_entity_poly.entity_id
_entity_poly.type
_entity_poly.pdbx_seq_one_letter_code
_entity_poly.pdbx_strand_id
1 'polypeptide(L)'
;MYVNIISHDTTKSKSASNIMQYLEKENEKEKLKNEELILEGKEDEINPNSVEYFFNQDFNPYDLSDPNSRINMFEASQKLDENRGTQNLSSSNFYMLNISPSQKELEHMEKISIEELENRGLFLEEIKHDSTAVHFFNEQKDQVMKLQMKLYTQEIMNKYAELMDREIYANQESLPSDTERKKMKPIIEDRYQQFLKDKGINLKESSEITFLPIENYSIKQEYDHGKIFNIYSPMLDKKIDLFVPEGRYKIEDNKLQIDEEYYAEKYSTISDNEKFKKERIEVSAESSISSDAFTDFVKEDKICINHKWDEFDKNLKLYFSSDEVQLKNGTCEIPQSVYNDKLYEVKSRFLSKEFAETKNAILDKIIKENGFDISKSINEKGEEIYINSDKVPSKDELKKLNIKASVEFNQFLVQNKHLPERKGFKISDWNKRVSIEAEVLAESDKAKLIKVNDERLSEPAQFWVANYAISDKESKEIVKDENGKISILDEFYQHKINEILIKESEEKISFVDYSQNESSKTKFIKYQDSIEFSFQDTGLKEPLKFNVQLEDVLLSEDGKYTMQRDLFEHKYEQNLIRQAEKQFKPEFEKIKDDVNKEMLKEKDFQKDKEIETRFKNLLVEKNILKEQVKNDNFHVPASIVEEKNNSALIAYKNENREEEIRLWVNKDIISKSDETGLYFKNENEVKKILDKAIARDDDKKQIVKIDFSKLETEDKKHKNESYKNYVFYSNVEGFSEPIKFSIKEEDLKKEGKDFYIEKHKLDYKLENAKKFAITKEFGNVKDDIKNEVWKEKGFDTSKRKLTGKDLLYYSKIETERKYNHKDKAVIKNKPILTQIRKYEKSKNPLDKLKIGDLQKQLLRDKITQEVIDEGVKKGGLNYHSHIVVSRHDKTSLNPKDKVSMSPNANQKDGIVNNGAKVGFNRDEFAKAIEKTFDEKFEYDRPEEEKYEKLNQNKKDLAEKISDRAKGFAKNKIKKEVLKHTGMNIVKDELNPTQKIKSELMPLPIPTSFPTSKLDAVIKIIKMAKSLVVDKGIHY
;
A
#
# COMPACT_ATOMS: atom_id res chain seq x y z
N MET A 1 39.23 -2.51 26.73
CA MET A 1 38.07 -2.00 25.95
C MET A 1 36.72 -2.59 26.34
N TYR A 2 35.61 -1.85 26.14
CA TYR A 2 34.23 -2.35 26.25
C TYR A 2 33.40 -2.07 24.98
N VAL A 3 32.67 -3.08 24.52
CA VAL A 3 31.79 -3.02 23.33
C VAL A 3 30.43 -3.60 23.69
N ASN A 4 29.35 -2.92 23.31
CA ASN A 4 28.00 -3.40 23.52
C ASN A 4 27.11 -3.12 22.30
N ILE A 5 26.30 -4.11 21.91
CA ILE A 5 25.37 -4.02 20.78
C ILE A 5 23.95 -4.13 21.32
N ILE A 6 23.13 -3.11 21.06
CA ILE A 6 21.75 -3.02 21.52
C ILE A 6 20.84 -2.94 20.28
N SER A 7 19.84 -3.82 20.21
CA SER A 7 18.81 -3.72 19.18
C SER A 7 17.81 -2.62 19.49
N HIS A 8 17.37 -1.94 18.44
CA HIS A 8 16.18 -1.11 18.47
C HIS A 8 14.96 -1.89 18.99
N ASP A 9 14.28 -1.31 19.98
CA ASP A 9 13.07 -1.85 20.59
C ASP A 9 11.83 -1.18 19.98
N THR A 10 11.22 -1.88 19.01
CA THR A 10 10.06 -1.41 18.24
C THR A 10 8.80 -1.24 19.08
N THR A 11 8.75 -1.83 20.28
CA THR A 11 7.62 -1.66 21.21
C THR A 11 7.61 -0.29 21.87
N LYS A 12 8.79 0.34 21.99
CA LYS A 12 8.94 1.68 22.60
C LYS A 12 8.86 2.80 21.57
N SER A 13 9.48 2.61 20.42
CA SER A 13 9.46 3.56 19.31
C SER A 13 9.67 2.82 18.01
N LYS A 14 9.00 3.23 16.93
CA LYS A 14 9.26 2.72 15.57
C LYS A 14 10.34 3.54 14.84
N SER A 15 10.67 4.72 15.35
CA SER A 15 11.58 5.70 14.78
C SER A 15 12.91 5.79 15.54
N ALA A 16 13.97 6.16 14.84
CA ALA A 16 15.28 6.49 15.39
C ALA A 16 15.29 7.81 16.19
N SER A 17 14.24 8.63 16.11
CA SER A 17 14.19 9.96 16.74
C SER A 17 14.47 9.92 18.23
N ASN A 18 13.85 8.99 18.96
CA ASN A 18 14.03 8.84 20.40
C ASN A 18 15.47 8.53 20.79
N ILE A 19 16.17 7.68 20.02
CA ILE A 19 17.56 7.34 20.34
C ILE A 19 18.49 8.49 19.96
N MET A 20 18.24 9.16 18.84
CA MET A 20 19.05 10.30 18.43
C MET A 20 18.87 11.48 19.38
N GLN A 21 17.66 11.75 19.86
CA GLN A 21 17.39 12.74 20.89
C GLN A 21 18.08 12.39 22.22
N TYR A 22 18.10 11.10 22.62
CA TYR A 22 18.84 10.69 23.81
C TYR A 22 20.35 10.98 23.71
N LEU A 23 20.92 10.90 22.50
CA LEU A 23 22.33 11.22 22.24
C LEU A 23 22.57 12.75 22.13
N GLU A 24 21.54 13.59 22.13
CA GLU A 24 21.67 15.05 22.20
C GLU A 24 21.87 15.59 23.61
N LYS A 25 21.75 14.75 24.64
CA LYS A 25 21.78 15.15 26.06
C LYS A 25 23.01 15.96 26.49
N GLU A 26 24.18 15.72 25.90
CA GLU A 26 25.40 16.48 26.25
C GLU A 26 25.42 17.88 25.62
N ASN A 27 24.72 18.07 24.50
CA ASN A 27 24.63 19.36 23.81
C ASN A 27 23.58 20.29 24.43
N GLU A 28 22.59 19.78 25.19
CA GLU A 28 21.43 20.57 25.64
C GLU A 28 21.84 21.89 26.34
N LYS A 29 22.84 21.83 27.21
CA LYS A 29 23.30 23.01 27.96
C LYS A 29 23.96 24.05 27.05
N GLU A 30 24.86 23.63 26.16
CA GLU A 30 25.54 24.54 25.25
C GLU A 30 24.58 25.05 24.16
N LYS A 31 23.59 24.26 23.72
CA LYS A 31 22.53 24.71 22.82
C LYS A 31 21.69 25.82 23.44
N LEU A 32 21.23 25.65 24.69
CA LEU A 32 20.50 26.70 25.41
C LEU A 32 21.33 27.98 25.54
N LYS A 33 22.61 27.86 25.88
CA LYS A 33 23.54 29.00 25.94
C LYS A 33 23.72 29.67 24.58
N ASN A 34 23.86 28.90 23.51
CA ASN A 34 23.98 29.43 22.15
C ASN A 34 22.68 30.12 21.72
N GLU A 35 21.52 29.56 22.04
CA GLU A 35 20.21 30.18 21.80
C GLU A 35 20.05 31.51 22.54
N GLU A 36 20.47 31.59 23.81
CA GLU A 36 20.51 32.85 24.57
C GLU A 36 21.41 33.90 23.89
N LEU A 37 22.61 33.51 23.44
CA LEU A 37 23.52 34.41 22.71
C LEU A 37 22.92 34.89 21.38
N ILE A 38 22.21 34.03 20.63
CA ILE A 38 21.50 34.41 19.40
C ILE A 38 20.40 35.43 19.73
N LEU A 39 19.60 35.18 20.76
CA LEU A 39 18.53 36.11 21.18
C LEU A 39 19.06 37.46 21.67
N GLU A 40 20.26 37.48 22.24
CA GLU A 40 20.98 38.71 22.63
C GLU A 40 21.68 39.41 21.45
N GLY A 41 21.65 38.85 20.23
CA GLY A 41 22.32 39.39 19.05
C GLY A 41 23.85 39.24 19.10
N LYS A 42 24.36 38.30 19.89
CA LYS A 42 25.79 38.01 20.11
C LYS A 42 26.23 36.71 19.44
N GLU A 43 25.80 36.50 18.20
CA GLU A 43 26.13 35.29 17.44
C GLU A 43 27.64 35.09 17.28
N ASP A 44 28.41 36.18 17.22
CA ASP A 44 29.88 36.17 17.12
C ASP A 44 30.59 35.62 18.37
N GLU A 45 29.90 35.53 19.52
CA GLU A 45 30.43 34.94 20.75
C GLU A 45 30.24 33.41 20.83
N ILE A 46 29.50 32.82 19.88
CA ILE A 46 29.23 31.39 19.85
C ILE A 46 30.48 30.65 19.39
N ASN A 47 30.97 29.77 20.24
CA ASN A 47 32.00 28.83 19.83
C ASN A 47 31.39 27.81 18.85
N PRO A 48 31.85 27.76 17.58
CA PRO A 48 31.30 26.87 16.55
C PRO A 48 31.49 25.38 16.88
N ASN A 49 32.39 25.04 17.81
CA ASN A 49 32.66 23.66 18.24
C ASN A 49 32.11 23.34 19.64
N SER A 50 31.26 24.22 20.19
CA SER A 50 30.64 24.03 21.52
C SER A 50 29.68 22.84 21.58
N VAL A 51 29.15 22.41 20.43
CA VAL A 51 28.22 21.29 20.31
C VAL A 51 28.83 20.18 19.44
N GLU A 52 28.64 18.93 19.85
CA GLU A 52 29.07 17.77 19.07
C GLU A 52 27.94 17.35 18.10
N TYR A 53 28.24 17.25 16.82
CA TYR A 53 27.29 16.78 15.81
C TYR A 53 27.45 15.28 15.54
N PHE A 54 26.47 14.69 14.84
CA PHE A 54 26.63 13.34 14.33
C PHE A 54 27.58 13.33 13.13
N PHE A 55 28.31 12.23 12.99
CA PHE A 55 29.16 11.96 11.83
C PHE A 55 28.91 10.56 11.26
N ASN A 56 29.28 10.32 10.01
CA ASN A 56 29.10 9.03 9.34
C ASN A 56 30.43 8.50 8.75
N GLN A 57 30.38 7.46 7.91
CA GLN A 57 31.58 6.87 7.30
C GLN A 57 32.33 7.84 6.38
N ASP A 58 31.62 8.74 5.73
CA ASP A 58 32.16 9.67 4.73
C ASP A 58 32.78 10.92 5.39
N PHE A 59 32.91 10.93 6.73
CA PHE A 59 33.60 11.96 7.50
C PHE A 59 34.99 12.25 6.93
N ASN A 60 35.21 13.51 6.54
CA ASN A 60 36.48 14.01 6.07
C ASN A 60 37.20 14.78 7.19
N PRO A 61 38.26 14.21 7.79
CA PRO A 61 38.97 14.88 8.88
C PRO A 61 39.76 16.12 8.43
N TYR A 62 39.94 16.32 7.12
CA TYR A 62 40.66 17.46 6.54
C TYR A 62 39.77 18.67 6.25
N ASP A 63 38.46 18.57 6.45
CA ASP A 63 37.50 19.64 6.19
C ASP A 63 36.71 19.98 7.47
N LEU A 64 37.03 21.12 8.08
CA LEU A 64 36.35 21.62 9.29
C LEU A 64 34.86 21.92 9.09
N SER A 65 34.46 22.12 7.84
CA SER A 65 33.08 22.36 7.42
C SER A 65 32.41 21.13 6.82
N ASP A 66 33.03 19.96 6.93
CA ASP A 66 32.54 18.74 6.30
C ASP A 66 31.08 18.46 6.70
N PRO A 67 30.13 18.45 5.75
CA PRO A 67 28.74 18.15 6.04
C PRO A 67 28.56 16.76 6.65
N ASN A 68 29.45 15.80 6.37
CA ASN A 68 29.39 14.46 6.96
C ASN A 68 29.85 14.39 8.42
N SER A 69 30.31 15.52 8.98
CA SER A 69 30.68 15.71 10.39
C SER A 69 29.71 16.62 11.16
N ARG A 70 28.77 17.24 10.44
CA ARG A 70 27.83 18.27 10.94
C ARG A 70 26.36 17.83 10.79
N ILE A 71 26.11 16.53 10.92
CA ILE A 71 24.77 15.96 10.72
C ILE A 71 23.94 16.21 11.97
N ASN A 72 22.76 16.79 11.78
CA ASN A 72 21.83 17.03 12.89
C ASN A 72 20.97 15.78 13.19
N MET A 73 20.35 15.79 14.37
CA MET A 73 19.51 14.68 14.85
C MET A 73 18.35 14.34 13.89
N PHE A 74 17.70 15.33 13.29
CA PHE A 74 16.54 15.14 12.43
C PHE A 74 16.94 14.43 11.13
N GLU A 75 18.00 14.91 10.49
CA GLU A 75 18.57 14.29 9.28
C GLU A 75 19.02 12.86 9.54
N ALA A 76 19.76 12.62 10.62
CA ALA A 76 20.22 11.28 10.99
C ALA A 76 19.06 10.32 11.25
N SER A 77 18.03 10.78 11.98
CA SER A 77 16.82 10.00 12.26
C SER A 77 16.06 9.65 10.99
N GLN A 78 15.80 10.65 10.14
CA GLN A 78 15.03 10.48 8.91
C GLN A 78 15.71 9.48 7.98
N LYS A 79 16.99 9.66 7.70
CA LYS A 79 17.75 8.76 6.80
C LYS A 79 17.78 7.32 7.32
N LEU A 80 17.90 7.11 8.63
CA LEU A 80 17.84 5.75 9.20
C LEU A 80 16.44 5.12 9.08
N ASP A 81 15.39 5.90 9.33
CA ASP A 81 14.01 5.41 9.31
C ASP A 81 13.54 5.04 7.90
N GLU A 82 13.95 5.82 6.90
CA GLU A 82 13.70 5.56 5.48
C GLU A 82 14.42 4.30 4.97
N ASN A 83 15.59 3.96 5.54
CA ASN A 83 16.41 2.82 5.11
C ASN A 83 15.92 1.45 5.64
N ARG A 84 14.66 1.10 5.40
CA ARG A 84 14.02 -0.10 5.97
C ARG A 84 13.93 -1.32 5.05
N GLY A 85 14.08 -1.13 3.75
CA GLY A 85 13.85 -2.19 2.77
C GLY A 85 12.40 -2.68 2.80
N THR A 86 12.19 -3.99 2.66
CA THR A 86 10.85 -4.61 2.71
C THR A 86 10.40 -5.04 4.11
N GLN A 87 11.12 -4.64 5.16
CA GLN A 87 10.80 -5.03 6.54
C GLN A 87 9.59 -4.27 7.08
N ASN A 88 8.79 -4.95 7.92
CA ASN A 88 7.67 -4.31 8.60
C ASN A 88 8.12 -3.35 9.71
N LEU A 89 7.19 -2.52 10.19
CA LEU A 89 7.45 -1.56 11.25
C LEU A 89 7.65 -2.19 12.65
N SER A 90 7.24 -3.44 12.85
CA SER A 90 7.45 -4.17 14.10
C SER A 90 8.85 -4.78 14.22
N SER A 91 9.62 -4.80 13.13
CA SER A 91 11.00 -5.28 13.10
C SER A 91 11.99 -4.16 13.35
N SER A 92 13.06 -4.49 14.09
CA SER A 92 14.19 -3.59 14.34
C SER A 92 14.80 -3.13 13.01
N ASN A 93 14.99 -1.81 12.87
CA ASN A 93 15.50 -1.16 11.66
C ASN A 93 16.94 -0.64 11.78
N PHE A 94 17.44 -0.54 13.00
CA PHE A 94 18.79 -0.09 13.29
C PHE A 94 19.27 -0.73 14.60
N TYR A 95 20.59 -0.67 14.81
CA TYR A 95 21.28 -1.18 15.98
C TYR A 95 22.17 -0.09 16.55
N MET A 96 22.31 -0.06 17.87
CA MET A 96 23.23 0.84 18.55
C MET A 96 24.46 0.06 19.02
N LEU A 97 25.64 0.47 18.56
CA LEU A 97 26.93 -0.04 18.99
C LEU A 97 27.58 1.02 19.90
N ASN A 98 27.88 0.63 21.13
CA ASN A 98 28.56 1.48 22.09
C ASN A 98 30.01 1.02 22.18
N ILE A 99 30.93 1.87 21.75
CA ILE A 99 32.38 1.63 21.80
C ILE A 99 32.97 2.48 22.90
N SER A 100 33.64 1.84 23.83
CA SER A 100 34.08 2.47 25.07
C SER A 100 35.51 2.04 25.38
N PRO A 101 36.52 2.84 25.04
CA PRO A 101 37.87 2.63 25.52
C PRO A 101 37.88 2.65 27.06
N SER A 102 38.81 1.90 27.63
CA SER A 102 39.10 1.85 29.06
C SER A 102 39.84 3.11 29.51
N GLN A 103 39.92 3.32 30.82
CA GLN A 103 40.59 4.48 31.38
C GLN A 103 42.06 4.60 30.92
N LYS A 104 42.79 3.48 30.86
CA LYS A 104 44.18 3.46 30.39
C LYS A 104 44.30 3.75 28.89
N GLU A 105 43.39 3.16 28.09
CA GLU A 105 43.32 3.44 26.65
C GLU A 105 43.04 4.94 26.40
N LEU A 106 42.17 5.57 27.21
CA LEU A 106 41.90 7.00 27.12
C LEU A 106 43.06 7.89 27.58
N GLU A 107 43.77 7.50 28.65
CA GLU A 107 44.97 8.19 29.12
C GLU A 107 46.08 8.17 28.05
N HIS A 108 46.21 7.05 27.32
CA HIS A 108 47.13 6.95 26.18
C HIS A 108 46.74 7.89 25.03
N MET A 109 45.46 7.95 24.67
CA MET A 109 44.96 8.91 23.67
C MET A 109 45.12 10.37 24.10
N GLU A 110 44.98 10.66 25.40
CA GLU A 110 45.19 11.98 25.96
C GLU A 110 46.66 12.40 25.82
N LYS A 111 47.60 11.49 26.10
CA LYS A 111 49.03 11.73 25.89
C LYS A 111 49.33 12.07 24.42
N ILE A 112 48.77 11.30 23.47
CA ILE A 112 48.89 11.58 22.03
C ILE A 112 48.34 12.98 21.70
N SER A 113 47.21 13.37 22.29
CA SER A 113 46.62 14.70 22.09
C SER A 113 47.52 15.82 22.60
N ILE A 114 48.09 15.67 23.80
CA ILE A 114 48.99 16.66 24.39
C ILE A 114 50.24 16.82 23.54
N GLU A 115 50.87 15.71 23.14
CA GLU A 115 52.05 15.74 22.25
C GLU A 115 51.74 16.42 20.91
N GLU A 116 50.54 16.19 20.34
CA GLU A 116 50.13 16.85 19.11
C GLU A 116 49.93 18.37 19.28
N LEU A 117 49.38 18.81 20.41
CA LEU A 117 49.27 20.24 20.72
C LEU A 117 50.63 20.88 20.94
N GLU A 118 51.55 20.20 21.60
CA GLU A 118 52.93 20.64 21.79
C GLU A 118 53.67 20.78 20.45
N ASN A 119 53.52 19.81 19.54
CA ASN A 119 54.05 19.89 18.17
C ASN A 119 53.50 21.10 17.40
N ARG A 120 52.26 21.51 17.69
CA ARG A 120 51.62 22.71 17.12
C ARG A 120 51.98 24.00 17.86
N GLY A 121 52.84 23.93 18.88
CA GLY A 121 53.37 25.06 19.62
C GLY A 121 52.54 25.48 20.84
N LEU A 122 51.58 24.67 21.28
CA LEU A 122 50.76 24.91 22.48
C LEU A 122 51.26 24.06 23.65
N PHE A 123 52.12 24.65 24.49
CA PHE A 123 52.72 23.97 25.64
C PHE A 123 51.95 24.28 26.93
N LEU A 124 51.39 23.24 27.57
CA LEU A 124 50.60 23.40 28.80
C LEU A 124 51.42 24.05 29.93
N GLU A 125 52.71 23.73 30.04
CA GLU A 125 53.58 24.26 31.10
C GLU A 125 53.80 25.77 31.01
N GLU A 126 53.79 26.33 29.79
CA GLU A 126 53.99 27.76 29.53
C GLU A 126 52.74 28.59 29.86
N ILE A 127 51.55 27.98 29.74
CA ILE A 127 50.25 28.67 29.85
C ILE A 127 49.50 28.37 31.15
N LYS A 128 50.00 27.45 32.00
CA LYS A 128 49.34 26.99 33.24
C LYS A 128 48.96 28.10 34.23
N HIS A 129 49.57 29.29 34.11
CA HIS A 129 49.33 30.44 34.97
C HIS A 129 48.17 31.33 34.50
N ASP A 130 47.67 31.15 33.27
CA ASP A 130 46.54 31.90 32.71
C ASP A 130 45.32 30.97 32.56
N SER A 131 44.25 31.27 33.29
CA SER A 131 43.03 30.47 33.29
C SER A 131 42.33 30.42 31.93
N THR A 132 42.43 31.48 31.13
CA THR A 132 41.82 31.57 29.80
C THR A 132 42.61 30.73 28.81
N ALA A 133 43.94 30.80 28.88
CA ALA A 133 44.81 29.99 28.03
C ALA A 133 44.70 28.49 28.36
N VAL A 134 44.58 28.13 29.65
CA VAL A 134 44.32 26.75 30.08
C VAL A 134 42.94 26.26 29.59
N HIS A 135 41.91 27.11 29.64
CA HIS A 135 40.60 26.77 29.09
C HIS A 135 40.71 26.46 27.59
N PHE A 136 41.38 27.34 26.83
CA PHE A 136 41.61 27.14 25.39
C PHE A 136 42.40 25.85 25.11
N PHE A 137 43.47 25.58 25.85
CA PHE A 137 44.23 24.33 25.69
C PHE A 137 43.37 23.09 25.90
N ASN A 138 42.55 23.08 26.96
CA ASN A 138 41.66 21.96 27.23
C ASN A 138 40.59 21.79 26.14
N GLU A 139 40.09 22.88 25.57
CA GLU A 139 39.19 22.85 24.42
C GLU A 139 39.87 22.23 23.19
N GLN A 140 41.08 22.67 22.85
CA GLN A 140 41.83 22.11 21.71
C GLN A 140 42.14 20.63 21.93
N LYS A 141 42.51 20.25 23.17
CA LYS A 141 42.74 18.85 23.54
C LYS A 141 41.47 18.01 23.36
N ASP A 142 40.31 18.53 23.79
CA ASP A 142 39.01 17.87 23.59
C ASP A 142 38.71 17.64 22.10
N GLN A 143 38.98 18.63 21.24
CA GLN A 143 38.81 18.49 19.79
C GLN A 143 39.71 17.40 19.20
N VAL A 144 40.99 17.34 19.61
CA VAL A 144 41.92 16.29 19.17
C VAL A 144 41.48 14.91 19.67
N MET A 145 41.03 14.79 20.92
CA MET A 145 40.47 13.56 21.47
C MET A 145 39.24 13.08 20.69
N LYS A 146 38.31 13.97 20.39
CA LYS A 146 37.11 13.68 19.57
C LYS A 146 37.48 13.24 18.16
N LEU A 147 38.44 13.91 17.54
CA LEU A 147 38.93 13.56 16.20
C LEU A 147 39.55 12.16 16.17
N GLN A 148 40.40 11.84 17.14
CA GLN A 148 40.95 10.50 17.32
C GLN A 148 39.83 9.45 17.47
N MET A 149 38.80 9.74 18.27
CA MET A 149 37.63 8.86 18.42
C MET A 149 36.82 8.70 17.13
N LYS A 150 36.64 9.77 16.33
CA LYS A 150 35.95 9.73 15.03
C LYS A 150 36.67 8.82 14.04
N LEU A 151 37.99 9.00 13.91
CA LEU A 151 38.84 8.18 13.04
C LEU A 151 38.84 6.71 13.48
N TYR A 152 38.89 6.47 14.78
CA TYR A 152 38.79 5.12 15.32
C TYR A 152 37.45 4.47 15.02
N THR A 153 36.34 5.21 15.14
CA THR A 153 35.00 4.73 14.79
C THR A 153 34.88 4.38 13.31
N GLN A 154 35.45 5.16 12.39
CA GLN A 154 35.46 4.81 10.95
C GLN A 154 36.13 3.45 10.69
N GLU A 155 37.24 3.18 11.36
CA GLU A 155 37.95 1.89 11.22
C GLU A 155 37.17 0.72 11.83
N ILE A 156 36.54 0.93 12.98
CA ILE A 156 35.63 -0.07 13.57
C ILE A 156 34.51 -0.41 12.59
N MET A 157 33.93 0.59 11.93
CA MET A 157 32.83 0.36 10.99
C MET A 157 33.29 -0.29 9.69
N ASN A 158 34.55 -0.11 9.27
CA ASN A 158 35.17 -0.94 8.23
C ASN A 158 35.24 -2.42 8.68
N LYS A 159 35.72 -2.69 9.90
CA LYS A 159 35.76 -4.06 10.45
C LYS A 159 34.38 -4.66 10.66
N TYR A 160 33.39 -3.84 11.01
CA TYR A 160 31.99 -4.26 11.09
C TYR A 160 31.48 -4.74 9.74
N ALA A 161 31.74 -3.98 8.67
CA ALA A 161 31.41 -4.36 7.29
C ALA A 161 32.13 -5.64 6.83
N GLU A 162 33.44 -5.73 7.06
CA GLU A 162 34.25 -6.91 6.70
C GLU A 162 33.71 -8.18 7.37
N LEU A 163 33.42 -8.14 8.67
CA LEU A 163 32.92 -9.29 9.43
C LEU A 163 31.46 -9.65 9.12
N MET A 164 30.69 -8.73 8.53
CA MET A 164 29.36 -9.06 8.01
C MET A 164 29.44 -9.97 6.78
N ASP A 165 30.56 -9.91 6.02
CA ASP A 165 30.88 -10.72 4.84
C ASP A 165 29.69 -10.83 3.88
N ARG A 166 29.20 -9.68 3.43
CA ARG A 166 28.07 -9.57 2.49
C ARG A 166 28.51 -9.09 1.13
N GLU A 167 27.69 -9.41 0.14
CA GLU A 167 27.83 -8.92 -1.23
C GLU A 167 26.64 -8.05 -1.60
N ILE A 168 26.92 -6.97 -2.31
CA ILE A 168 25.95 -6.04 -2.90
C ILE A 168 26.21 -5.92 -4.39
N TYR A 169 25.20 -5.54 -5.17
CA TYR A 169 25.42 -5.22 -6.59
C TYR A 169 26.34 -4.01 -6.71
N ALA A 170 27.31 -4.09 -7.62
CA ALA A 170 28.28 -3.03 -7.82
C ALA A 170 27.64 -1.78 -8.45
N ASN A 171 26.72 -1.98 -9.40
CA ASN A 171 26.09 -0.91 -10.17
C ASN A 171 24.55 -0.94 -9.99
N GLN A 172 24.07 -0.34 -8.91
CA GLN A 172 22.65 -0.38 -8.52
C GLN A 172 21.71 0.33 -9.51
N GLU A 173 22.21 1.37 -10.19
CA GLU A 173 21.47 2.10 -11.24
C GLU A 173 21.31 1.28 -12.53
N SER A 174 22.15 0.25 -12.71
CA SER A 174 22.14 -0.65 -13.86
C SER A 174 21.31 -1.91 -13.64
N LEU A 175 20.52 -1.96 -12.55
CA LEU A 175 19.60 -3.05 -12.25
C LEU A 175 18.21 -2.78 -12.84
N PRO A 176 17.41 -3.83 -13.12
CA PRO A 176 16.07 -3.67 -13.68
C PRO A 176 15.12 -2.96 -12.72
N SER A 177 14.22 -2.15 -13.28
CA SER A 177 13.08 -1.55 -12.60
C SER A 177 12.05 -2.60 -12.14
N ASP A 178 11.14 -2.24 -11.24
CA ASP A 178 10.10 -3.17 -10.77
C ASP A 178 9.20 -3.69 -11.92
N THR A 179 8.93 -2.86 -12.93
CA THR A 179 8.16 -3.25 -14.12
C THR A 179 8.90 -4.28 -14.97
N GLU A 180 10.21 -4.09 -15.18
CA GLU A 180 11.05 -5.04 -15.93
C GLU A 180 11.21 -6.35 -15.16
N ARG A 181 11.40 -6.29 -13.84
CA ARG A 181 11.42 -7.47 -12.96
C ARG A 181 10.13 -8.29 -13.07
N LYS A 182 8.97 -7.63 -13.09
CA LYS A 182 7.68 -8.32 -13.27
C LYS A 182 7.62 -9.07 -14.61
N LYS A 183 8.06 -8.45 -15.70
CA LYS A 183 8.10 -9.08 -17.05
C LYS A 183 9.04 -10.29 -17.11
N MET A 184 10.15 -10.27 -16.39
CA MET A 184 11.14 -11.35 -16.37
C MET A 184 10.80 -12.47 -15.37
N LYS A 185 9.94 -12.22 -14.38
CA LYS A 185 9.61 -13.19 -13.32
C LYS A 185 9.09 -14.53 -13.86
N PRO A 186 8.18 -14.59 -14.86
CA PRO A 186 7.74 -15.87 -15.42
C PRO A 186 8.88 -16.69 -16.02
N ILE A 187 9.80 -16.03 -16.73
CA ILE A 187 10.98 -16.67 -17.35
C ILE A 187 11.90 -17.26 -16.27
N ILE A 188 12.11 -16.52 -15.18
CA ILE A 188 12.94 -16.97 -14.06
C ILE A 188 12.30 -18.18 -13.36
N GLU A 189 10.99 -18.14 -13.15
CA GLU A 189 10.27 -19.25 -12.51
C GLU A 189 10.30 -20.49 -13.41
N ASP A 190 10.04 -20.34 -14.71
CA ASP A 190 10.07 -21.44 -15.68
C ASP A 190 11.44 -22.14 -15.73
N ARG A 191 12.53 -21.36 -15.85
CA ARG A 191 13.90 -21.89 -15.80
C ARG A 191 14.23 -22.57 -14.47
N TYR A 192 13.74 -22.01 -13.35
CA TYR A 192 13.94 -22.62 -12.03
C TYR A 192 13.17 -23.94 -11.90
N GLN A 193 11.94 -24.02 -12.41
CA GLN A 193 11.17 -25.26 -12.43
C GLN A 193 11.81 -26.31 -13.35
N GLN A 194 12.34 -25.89 -14.51
CA GLN A 194 13.09 -26.79 -15.39
C GLN A 194 14.33 -27.36 -14.69
N PHE A 195 15.10 -26.52 -13.99
CA PHE A 195 16.22 -26.98 -13.17
C PHE A 195 15.80 -28.02 -12.12
N LEU A 196 14.68 -27.79 -11.42
CA LEU A 196 14.17 -28.74 -10.42
C LEU A 196 13.77 -30.08 -11.07
N LYS A 197 13.10 -30.04 -12.22
CA LYS A 197 12.73 -31.24 -13.00
C LYS A 197 13.95 -32.02 -13.46
N ASP A 198 14.97 -31.34 -13.99
CA ASP A 198 16.22 -31.97 -14.45
C ASP A 198 16.99 -32.66 -13.30
N LYS A 199 16.80 -32.18 -12.06
CA LYS A 199 17.36 -32.79 -10.85
C LYS A 199 16.44 -33.81 -10.19
N GLY A 200 15.21 -34.03 -10.69
CA GLY A 200 14.24 -34.94 -10.09
C GLY A 200 13.64 -34.44 -8.77
N ILE A 201 13.69 -33.14 -8.49
CA ILE A 201 13.20 -32.55 -7.24
C ILE A 201 11.74 -32.12 -7.43
N ASN A 202 10.81 -32.87 -6.85
CA ASN A 202 9.39 -32.51 -6.85
C ASN A 202 9.07 -31.66 -5.59
N LEU A 203 8.92 -30.34 -5.76
CA LEU A 203 8.25 -29.46 -4.80
C LEU A 203 6.76 -29.48 -5.15
N LYS A 204 5.88 -29.68 -4.16
CA LYS A 204 4.42 -29.73 -4.36
C LYS A 204 4.01 -28.68 -5.38
N GLU A 205 3.61 -29.16 -6.55
CA GLU A 205 2.95 -28.37 -7.56
C GLU A 205 1.76 -27.71 -6.87
N SER A 206 1.62 -26.39 -7.01
CA SER A 206 0.27 -25.84 -7.11
C SER A 206 -0.38 -26.66 -8.22
N SER A 207 -1.41 -27.44 -7.87
CA SER A 207 -2.20 -28.33 -8.73
C SER A 207 -2.05 -27.99 -10.21
N GLU A 208 -1.71 -28.96 -11.06
CA GLU A 208 -1.73 -28.79 -12.52
C GLU A 208 -3.01 -28.03 -12.90
N ILE A 209 -2.83 -26.77 -13.30
CA ILE A 209 -3.96 -25.89 -13.60
C ILE A 209 -4.59 -26.46 -14.86
N THR A 210 -5.75 -27.07 -14.69
CA THR A 210 -6.56 -27.52 -15.82
C THR A 210 -7.21 -26.29 -16.42
N PHE A 211 -7.05 -26.09 -17.72
CA PHE A 211 -7.56 -24.92 -18.42
C PHE A 211 -8.84 -25.26 -19.19
N LEU A 212 -9.90 -24.53 -18.91
CA LEU A 212 -11.16 -24.59 -19.64
C LEU A 212 -11.09 -23.67 -20.88
N PRO A 213 -11.33 -24.18 -22.09
CA PRO A 213 -11.46 -23.33 -23.27
C PRO A 213 -12.80 -22.57 -23.23
N ILE A 214 -12.71 -21.26 -23.45
CA ILE A 214 -13.82 -20.32 -23.53
C ILE A 214 -13.89 -19.83 -24.97
N GLU A 215 -15.00 -20.12 -25.62
CA GLU A 215 -15.33 -19.59 -26.95
C GLU A 215 -16.07 -18.25 -26.80
N ASN A 216 -15.92 -17.35 -27.79
CA ASN A 216 -16.57 -16.03 -27.83
C ASN A 216 -16.29 -15.15 -26.59
N TYR A 217 -15.04 -14.67 -26.48
CA TYR A 217 -14.59 -13.74 -25.44
C TYR A 217 -14.10 -12.43 -26.03
N SER A 218 -14.07 -11.38 -25.21
CA SER A 218 -13.44 -10.10 -25.52
C SER A 218 -12.69 -9.55 -24.31
N ILE A 219 -11.63 -8.77 -24.52
CA ILE A 219 -10.88 -8.16 -23.43
C ILE A 219 -11.51 -6.80 -23.11
N LYS A 220 -12.10 -6.67 -21.92
CA LYS A 220 -12.76 -5.43 -21.49
C LYS A 220 -11.77 -4.44 -20.89
N GLN A 221 -10.84 -4.93 -20.06
CA GLN A 221 -9.85 -4.10 -19.39
C GLN A 221 -8.61 -4.92 -18.99
N GLU A 222 -7.44 -4.30 -19.07
CA GLU A 222 -6.17 -4.90 -18.66
C GLU A 222 -5.62 -4.19 -17.41
N TYR A 223 -5.07 -4.98 -16.48
CA TYR A 223 -4.40 -4.51 -15.27
C TYR A 223 -3.03 -5.18 -15.14
N ASP A 224 -2.14 -4.56 -14.35
CA ASP A 224 -0.81 -5.10 -14.03
C ASP A 224 -0.81 -6.53 -13.44
N HIS A 225 -1.92 -6.96 -12.86
CA HIS A 225 -2.06 -8.23 -12.13
C HIS A 225 -3.11 -9.17 -12.74
N GLY A 226 -3.61 -8.90 -13.95
CA GLY A 226 -4.58 -9.74 -14.65
C GLY A 226 -5.49 -8.94 -15.60
N LYS A 227 -6.47 -9.61 -16.20
CA LYS A 227 -7.37 -9.01 -17.20
C LYS A 227 -8.83 -9.26 -16.84
N ILE A 228 -9.72 -8.33 -17.20
CA ILE A 228 -11.17 -8.57 -17.21
C ILE A 228 -11.57 -9.05 -18.60
N PHE A 229 -12.00 -10.31 -18.65
CA PHE A 229 -12.59 -10.91 -19.82
C PHE A 229 -14.10 -10.74 -19.78
N ASN A 230 -14.67 -10.31 -20.91
CA ASN A 230 -16.11 -10.29 -21.11
C ASN A 230 -16.48 -11.53 -21.93
N ILE A 231 -17.14 -12.48 -21.28
CA ILE A 231 -17.35 -13.86 -21.73
C ILE A 231 -18.84 -14.12 -21.88
N TYR A 232 -19.27 -14.77 -22.96
CA TYR A 232 -20.67 -15.21 -23.08
C TYR A 232 -20.94 -16.43 -22.19
N SER A 233 -22.01 -16.36 -21.40
CA SER A 233 -22.52 -17.48 -20.61
C SER A 233 -23.74 -18.09 -21.32
N PRO A 234 -23.66 -19.34 -21.83
CA PRO A 234 -24.80 -20.02 -22.41
C PRO A 234 -25.93 -20.28 -21.39
N MET A 235 -25.59 -20.51 -20.12
CA MET A 235 -26.60 -20.76 -19.08
C MET A 235 -27.41 -19.52 -18.70
N LEU A 236 -26.78 -18.34 -18.75
CA LEU A 236 -27.43 -17.07 -18.38
C LEU A 236 -27.96 -16.31 -19.60
N ASP A 237 -27.61 -16.77 -20.81
CA ASP A 237 -27.83 -16.11 -22.10
C ASP A 237 -27.41 -14.63 -22.10
N LYS A 238 -26.29 -14.34 -21.44
CA LYS A 238 -25.77 -12.98 -21.19
C LYS A 238 -24.25 -13.02 -21.15
N LYS A 239 -23.62 -11.89 -21.51
CA LYS A 239 -22.18 -11.73 -21.30
C LYS A 239 -21.88 -11.31 -19.86
N ILE A 240 -20.85 -11.92 -19.28
CA ILE A 240 -20.39 -11.68 -17.92
C ILE A 240 -18.98 -11.13 -17.94
N ASP A 241 -18.68 -10.24 -16.99
CA ASP A 241 -17.33 -9.77 -16.76
C ASP A 241 -16.66 -10.64 -15.71
N LEU A 242 -15.53 -11.24 -16.08
CA LEU A 242 -14.72 -12.06 -15.20
C LEU A 242 -13.29 -11.52 -15.16
N PHE A 243 -12.89 -10.99 -14.01
CA PHE A 243 -11.48 -10.72 -13.74
C PHE A 243 -10.74 -12.04 -13.58
N VAL A 244 -9.63 -12.22 -14.31
CA VAL A 244 -8.75 -13.39 -14.18
C VAL A 244 -7.32 -12.92 -13.90
N PRO A 245 -6.71 -13.37 -12.79
CA PRO A 245 -5.33 -13.01 -12.44
C PRO A 245 -4.30 -13.47 -13.47
N GLU A 246 -3.20 -12.74 -13.55
CA GLU A 246 -2.05 -13.13 -14.37
C GLU A 246 -1.51 -14.51 -13.93
N GLY A 247 -1.29 -15.41 -14.90
CA GLY A 247 -0.90 -16.81 -14.66
C GLY A 247 -2.07 -17.79 -14.49
N ARG A 248 -3.32 -17.33 -14.52
CA ARG A 248 -4.54 -18.18 -14.49
C ARG A 248 -5.33 -18.18 -15.80
N TYR A 249 -4.78 -17.61 -16.87
CA TYR A 249 -5.33 -17.68 -18.21
C TYR A 249 -4.22 -17.82 -19.25
N LYS A 250 -4.57 -18.36 -20.43
CA LYS A 250 -3.74 -18.42 -21.63
C LYS A 250 -4.60 -18.03 -22.84
N ILE A 251 -3.98 -17.46 -23.86
CA ILE A 251 -4.64 -17.20 -25.15
C ILE A 251 -3.80 -17.93 -26.20
N GLU A 252 -4.34 -19.03 -26.71
CA GLU A 252 -3.71 -19.88 -27.72
C GLU A 252 -4.72 -20.06 -28.87
N ASP A 253 -4.29 -19.91 -30.12
CA ASP A 253 -5.12 -20.08 -31.32
C ASP A 253 -6.46 -19.29 -31.31
N ASN A 254 -6.45 -18.04 -30.85
CA ASN A 254 -7.65 -17.21 -30.67
C ASN A 254 -8.71 -17.80 -29.72
N LYS A 255 -8.35 -18.77 -28.88
CA LYS A 255 -9.20 -19.31 -27.82
C LYS A 255 -8.65 -18.90 -26.46
N LEU A 256 -9.54 -18.37 -25.62
CA LEU A 256 -9.20 -18.05 -24.23
C LEU A 256 -9.27 -19.35 -23.43
N GLN A 257 -8.22 -19.62 -22.68
CA GLN A 257 -8.12 -20.74 -21.76
C GLN A 257 -8.05 -20.17 -20.34
N ILE A 258 -8.96 -20.54 -19.44
CA ILE A 258 -9.00 -20.06 -18.05
C ILE A 258 -8.85 -21.26 -17.10
N ASP A 259 -8.09 -21.09 -16.01
CA ASP A 259 -8.07 -22.00 -14.86
C ASP A 259 -9.49 -22.44 -14.49
N GLU A 260 -9.77 -23.74 -14.65
CA GLU A 260 -11.10 -24.34 -14.50
C GLU A 260 -11.64 -24.17 -13.08
N GLU A 261 -10.81 -24.36 -12.05
CA GLU A 261 -11.22 -24.24 -10.66
C GLU A 261 -11.56 -22.78 -10.33
N TYR A 262 -10.73 -21.84 -10.82
CA TYR A 262 -10.99 -20.40 -10.68
C TYR A 262 -12.27 -19.98 -11.41
N TYR A 263 -12.44 -20.43 -12.65
CA TYR A 263 -13.62 -20.14 -13.47
C TYR A 263 -14.87 -20.68 -12.78
N ALA A 264 -14.90 -21.95 -12.37
CA ALA A 264 -16.05 -22.55 -11.70
C ALA A 264 -16.42 -21.84 -10.40
N GLU A 265 -15.42 -21.46 -9.59
CA GLU A 265 -15.66 -20.74 -8.34
C GLU A 265 -16.31 -19.37 -8.58
N LYS A 266 -15.75 -18.56 -9.49
CA LYS A 266 -16.22 -17.20 -9.75
C LYS A 266 -17.51 -17.18 -10.56
N TYR A 267 -17.63 -18.09 -11.53
CA TYR A 267 -18.83 -18.24 -12.34
C TYR A 267 -20.03 -18.67 -11.50
N SER A 268 -19.85 -19.56 -10.51
CA SER A 268 -20.97 -19.93 -9.62
C SER A 268 -21.50 -18.71 -8.87
N THR A 269 -20.63 -17.86 -8.32
CA THR A 269 -21.03 -16.62 -7.64
C THR A 269 -21.77 -15.67 -8.57
N ILE A 270 -21.31 -15.51 -9.82
CA ILE A 270 -21.99 -14.67 -10.82
C ILE A 270 -23.36 -15.26 -11.16
N SER A 271 -23.43 -16.57 -11.41
CA SER A 271 -24.69 -17.27 -11.71
C SER A 271 -25.69 -17.20 -10.57
N ASP A 272 -25.25 -17.39 -9.33
CA ASP A 272 -26.12 -17.33 -8.15
C ASP A 272 -26.67 -15.92 -7.94
N ASN A 273 -25.83 -14.89 -8.13
CA ASN A 273 -26.28 -13.49 -8.09
C ASN A 273 -27.29 -13.17 -9.21
N GLU A 274 -27.09 -13.66 -10.43
CA GLU A 274 -28.03 -13.43 -11.53
C GLU A 274 -29.35 -14.19 -11.33
N LYS A 275 -29.32 -15.42 -10.81
CA LYS A 275 -30.53 -16.15 -10.40
C LYS A 275 -31.28 -15.39 -9.31
N PHE A 276 -30.56 -14.83 -8.35
CA PHE A 276 -31.13 -14.09 -7.23
C PHE A 276 -31.72 -12.73 -7.63
N LYS A 277 -31.21 -12.09 -8.69
CA LYS A 277 -31.82 -10.91 -9.30
C LYS A 277 -33.12 -11.24 -10.03
N LYS A 278 -33.12 -12.35 -10.78
CA LYS A 278 -34.27 -12.82 -11.57
C LYS A 278 -35.31 -13.60 -10.76
N GLU A 279 -35.03 -13.85 -9.48
CA GLU A 279 -35.95 -14.49 -8.55
C GLU A 279 -37.28 -13.74 -8.51
N ARG A 280 -38.38 -14.46 -8.52
CA ARG A 280 -39.71 -13.86 -8.34
C ARG A 280 -40.00 -13.73 -6.86
N ILE A 281 -40.30 -12.51 -6.45
CA ILE A 281 -40.67 -12.21 -5.07
C ILE A 281 -42.11 -11.76 -4.99
N GLU A 282 -42.73 -12.09 -3.86
CA GLU A 282 -44.01 -11.51 -3.46
C GLU A 282 -43.82 -10.05 -3.07
N VAL A 283 -44.64 -9.16 -3.62
CA VAL A 283 -44.63 -7.74 -3.26
C VAL A 283 -45.47 -7.55 -2.00
N SER A 284 -44.81 -7.48 -0.85
CA SER A 284 -45.45 -7.25 0.46
C SER A 284 -45.90 -5.80 0.66
N ALA A 285 -46.99 -5.41 -0.01
CA ALA A 285 -47.58 -4.07 0.07
C ALA A 285 -49.11 -4.11 -0.02
N GLU A 286 -49.77 -3.05 0.42
CA GLU A 286 -51.18 -2.81 0.10
C GLU A 286 -51.28 -2.49 -1.40
N SER A 287 -52.20 -3.13 -2.12
CA SER A 287 -52.31 -3.00 -3.58
C SER A 287 -53.75 -2.73 -4.05
N SER A 288 -53.92 -1.83 -5.02
CA SER A 288 -55.20 -1.55 -5.68
C SER A 288 -55.02 -1.40 -7.20
N ILE A 289 -56.06 -1.72 -7.96
CA ILE A 289 -56.09 -1.46 -9.41
C ILE A 289 -56.33 0.05 -9.62
N SER A 290 -55.55 0.67 -10.49
CA SER A 290 -55.66 2.09 -10.84
C SER A 290 -55.48 2.28 -12.35
N SER A 291 -56.23 3.23 -12.91
CA SER A 291 -56.13 3.68 -14.31
C SER A 291 -55.54 5.11 -14.42
N ASP A 292 -54.96 5.62 -13.33
CA ASP A 292 -54.42 6.97 -13.27
C ASP A 292 -53.13 7.10 -14.10
N ALA A 293 -52.88 8.31 -14.60
CA ALA A 293 -51.63 8.58 -15.30
C ALA A 293 -50.45 8.63 -14.32
N PHE A 294 -49.40 7.86 -14.59
CA PHE A 294 -48.23 7.77 -13.72
C PHE A 294 -46.91 7.77 -14.51
N THR A 295 -45.80 7.95 -13.79
CA THR A 295 -44.46 7.79 -14.36
C THR A 295 -43.90 6.46 -13.92
N ASP A 296 -43.60 5.59 -14.87
CA ASP A 296 -42.93 4.33 -14.61
C ASP A 296 -41.40 4.47 -14.77
N PHE A 297 -40.65 3.69 -13.99
CA PHE A 297 -39.21 3.55 -14.09
C PHE A 297 -38.91 2.22 -14.78
N VAL A 298 -38.53 2.30 -16.05
CA VAL A 298 -38.31 1.13 -16.91
C VAL A 298 -36.82 0.89 -17.04
N LYS A 299 -36.41 -0.35 -16.78
CA LYS A 299 -35.07 -0.85 -17.09
C LYS A 299 -35.01 -1.25 -18.57
N GLU A 300 -34.02 -0.74 -19.27
CA GLU A 300 -33.70 -1.12 -20.64
C GLU A 300 -32.30 -1.72 -20.71
N ASP A 301 -32.22 -2.93 -21.26
CA ASP A 301 -30.97 -3.51 -21.70
C ASP A 301 -30.55 -2.88 -23.03
N LYS A 302 -29.37 -2.25 -23.03
CA LYS A 302 -28.78 -1.66 -24.22
C LYS A 302 -27.53 -2.42 -24.63
N ILE A 303 -27.44 -2.76 -25.91
CA ILE A 303 -26.23 -3.30 -26.53
C ILE A 303 -25.37 -2.14 -27.03
N CYS A 304 -24.10 -2.11 -26.63
CA CYS A 304 -23.13 -1.14 -27.10
C CYS A 304 -22.11 -1.81 -28.03
N ILE A 305 -21.99 -1.27 -29.25
CA ILE A 305 -20.97 -1.64 -30.24
C ILE A 305 -19.97 -0.50 -30.35
N ASN A 306 -18.68 -0.83 -30.32
CA ASN A 306 -17.62 0.15 -30.59
C ASN A 306 -17.28 0.13 -32.09
N HIS A 307 -17.34 1.28 -32.74
CA HIS A 307 -16.95 1.45 -34.13
C HIS A 307 -15.75 2.38 -34.23
N LYS A 308 -14.66 1.91 -34.84
CA LYS A 308 -13.49 2.75 -35.12
C LYS A 308 -13.74 3.61 -36.36
N TRP A 309 -13.59 4.93 -36.22
CA TRP A 309 -13.71 5.89 -37.31
C TRP A 309 -12.32 6.46 -37.62
N ASP A 310 -11.67 5.89 -38.64
CA ASP A 310 -10.27 6.18 -38.97
C ASP A 310 -10.02 7.64 -39.38
N GLU A 311 -10.97 8.30 -40.03
CA GLU A 311 -10.85 9.71 -40.51
C GLU A 311 -10.54 10.70 -39.37
N PHE A 312 -11.04 10.43 -38.17
CA PHE A 312 -10.87 11.27 -36.99
C PHE A 312 -10.12 10.55 -35.85
N ASP A 313 -9.52 9.39 -36.14
CA ASP A 313 -8.89 8.49 -35.18
C ASP A 313 -9.70 8.32 -33.87
N LYS A 314 -10.99 8.00 -34.03
CA LYS A 314 -11.95 8.02 -32.91
C LYS A 314 -12.77 6.75 -32.81
N ASN A 315 -12.93 6.25 -31.59
CA ASN A 315 -13.85 5.16 -31.29
C ASN A 315 -15.24 5.70 -30.91
N LEU A 316 -16.23 5.38 -31.73
CA LEU A 316 -17.63 5.74 -31.54
C LEU A 316 -18.39 4.61 -30.82
N LYS A 317 -19.19 4.97 -29.82
CA LYS A 317 -20.08 4.03 -29.12
C LYS A 317 -21.48 4.10 -29.72
N LEU A 318 -21.95 2.98 -30.25
CA LEU A 318 -23.29 2.83 -30.82
C LEU A 318 -24.16 2.03 -29.85
N TYR A 319 -25.23 2.64 -29.35
CA TYR A 319 -26.14 2.01 -28.37
C TYR A 319 -27.43 1.58 -29.06
N PHE A 320 -27.74 0.29 -28.98
CA PHE A 320 -28.95 -0.33 -29.54
C PHE A 320 -29.84 -0.83 -28.41
N SER A 321 -31.15 -0.73 -28.55
CA SER A 321 -32.10 -1.36 -27.63
C SER A 321 -32.25 -2.85 -27.95
N SER A 322 -32.79 -3.63 -27.00
CA SER A 322 -32.94 -5.08 -27.13
C SER A 322 -33.88 -5.50 -28.27
N ASP A 323 -34.82 -4.64 -28.67
CA ASP A 323 -35.72 -4.84 -29.82
C ASP A 323 -35.06 -4.53 -31.18
N GLU A 324 -33.94 -3.80 -31.20
CA GLU A 324 -33.19 -3.44 -32.42
C GLU A 324 -32.20 -4.55 -32.86
N VAL A 325 -32.01 -5.60 -32.05
CA VAL A 325 -30.90 -6.56 -32.16
C VAL A 325 -31.34 -8.00 -31.88
N GLN A 326 -30.61 -8.99 -32.42
CA GLN A 326 -30.83 -10.40 -32.14
C GLN A 326 -29.56 -11.04 -31.58
N LEU A 327 -29.67 -11.68 -30.42
CA LEU A 327 -28.57 -12.41 -29.80
C LEU A 327 -28.64 -13.89 -30.18
N LYS A 328 -27.56 -14.43 -30.75
CA LYS A 328 -27.42 -15.87 -31.04
C LYS A 328 -26.04 -16.35 -30.63
N ASN A 329 -25.98 -17.30 -29.70
CA ASN A 329 -24.75 -17.97 -29.25
C ASN A 329 -23.60 -16.99 -28.89
N GLY A 330 -23.92 -15.87 -28.23
CA GLY A 330 -22.93 -14.86 -27.84
C GLY A 330 -22.48 -13.92 -28.95
N THR A 331 -23.14 -13.95 -30.11
CA THR A 331 -22.98 -12.99 -31.21
C THR A 331 -24.20 -12.09 -31.29
N CYS A 332 -23.99 -10.79 -31.48
CA CYS A 332 -25.05 -9.81 -31.70
C CYS A 332 -25.25 -9.60 -33.21
N GLU A 333 -26.42 -9.93 -33.72
CA GLU A 333 -26.85 -9.69 -35.10
C GLU A 333 -27.69 -8.41 -35.16
N ILE A 334 -27.29 -7.45 -36.00
CA ILE A 334 -27.98 -6.18 -36.18
C ILE A 334 -28.33 -6.01 -37.67
N PRO A 335 -29.58 -5.67 -38.04
CA PRO A 335 -29.91 -5.32 -39.41
C PRO A 335 -29.03 -4.17 -39.91
N GLN A 336 -28.51 -4.29 -41.14
CA GLN A 336 -27.53 -3.34 -41.68
C GLN A 336 -28.04 -1.88 -41.71
N SER A 337 -29.32 -1.66 -42.01
CA SER A 337 -29.98 -0.36 -42.01
C SER A 337 -29.96 0.28 -40.62
N VAL A 338 -30.33 -0.47 -39.59
CA VAL A 338 -30.35 -0.04 -38.19
C VAL A 338 -28.95 0.34 -37.73
N TYR A 339 -27.94 -0.47 -38.07
CA TYR A 339 -26.54 -0.16 -37.76
C TYR A 339 -26.08 1.14 -38.43
N ASN A 340 -26.31 1.27 -39.74
CA ASN A 340 -25.89 2.43 -40.53
C ASN A 340 -26.58 3.71 -40.06
N ASP A 341 -27.86 3.64 -39.69
CA ASP A 341 -28.59 4.78 -39.17
C ASP A 341 -28.06 5.23 -37.82
N LYS A 342 -27.76 4.29 -36.92
CA LYS A 342 -27.14 4.62 -35.62
C LYS A 342 -25.75 5.22 -35.80
N LEU A 343 -24.96 4.66 -36.71
CA LEU A 343 -23.64 5.18 -37.04
C LEU A 343 -23.73 6.61 -37.60
N TYR A 344 -24.66 6.87 -38.51
CA TYR A 344 -24.91 8.21 -39.06
C TYR A 344 -25.28 9.21 -37.97
N GLU A 345 -26.19 8.86 -37.07
CA GLU A 345 -26.59 9.73 -35.95
C GLU A 345 -25.43 10.10 -35.04
N VAL A 346 -24.60 9.11 -34.67
CA VAL A 346 -23.45 9.33 -33.79
C VAL A 346 -22.38 10.16 -34.50
N LYS A 347 -22.10 9.89 -35.78
CA LYS A 347 -21.20 10.74 -36.60
C LYS A 347 -21.71 12.17 -36.70
N SER A 348 -22.98 12.37 -37.02
CA SER A 348 -23.61 13.70 -37.11
C SER A 348 -23.53 14.49 -35.79
N ARG A 349 -23.76 13.82 -34.66
CA ARG A 349 -23.61 14.43 -33.32
C ARG A 349 -22.16 14.82 -33.01
N PHE A 350 -21.19 14.01 -33.42
CA PHE A 350 -19.78 14.32 -33.26
C PHE A 350 -19.38 15.52 -34.14
N LEU A 351 -19.69 15.49 -35.43
CA LEU A 351 -19.38 16.55 -36.38
C LEU A 351 -20.05 17.88 -36.01
N SER A 352 -21.25 17.84 -35.43
CA SER A 352 -21.93 19.02 -34.90
C SER A 352 -21.14 19.74 -33.80
N LYS A 353 -20.28 19.02 -33.07
CA LYS A 353 -19.40 19.58 -32.05
C LYS A 353 -18.06 20.01 -32.63
N GLU A 354 -17.51 19.20 -33.52
CA GLU A 354 -16.24 19.47 -34.19
C GLU A 354 -16.31 20.76 -35.03
N PHE A 355 -17.39 20.92 -35.79
CA PHE A 355 -17.64 22.09 -36.64
C PHE A 355 -18.64 23.06 -35.99
N ALA A 356 -18.56 23.23 -34.65
CA ALA A 356 -19.47 24.11 -33.91
C ALA A 356 -19.40 25.57 -34.42
N GLU A 357 -18.21 26.08 -34.75
CA GLU A 357 -18.03 27.42 -35.30
C GLU A 357 -18.74 27.59 -36.65
N THR A 358 -18.58 26.62 -37.56
CA THR A 358 -19.27 26.63 -38.86
C THR A 358 -20.78 26.55 -38.69
N LYS A 359 -21.25 25.69 -37.78
CA LYS A 359 -22.67 25.56 -37.46
C LYS A 359 -23.25 26.87 -36.90
N ASN A 360 -22.53 27.53 -36.00
CA ASN A 360 -22.93 28.83 -35.45
C ASN A 360 -22.91 29.92 -36.52
N ALA A 361 -21.91 29.93 -37.41
CA ALA A 361 -21.84 30.88 -38.52
C ALA A 361 -23.02 30.72 -39.51
N ILE A 362 -23.43 29.47 -39.80
CA ILE A 362 -24.64 29.18 -40.61
C ILE A 362 -25.90 29.70 -39.90
N LEU A 363 -26.01 29.46 -38.58
CA LEU A 363 -27.14 29.95 -37.79
C LEU A 363 -27.18 31.49 -37.78
N ASP A 364 -26.05 32.16 -37.54
CA ASP A 364 -25.94 33.62 -37.53
C ASP A 364 -26.28 34.24 -38.89
N LYS A 365 -25.84 33.60 -39.98
CA LYS A 365 -26.19 33.99 -41.34
C LYS A 365 -27.71 33.90 -41.56
N ILE A 366 -28.33 32.78 -41.17
CA ILE A 366 -29.78 32.59 -41.29
C ILE A 366 -30.56 33.58 -40.41
N ILE A 367 -30.10 33.85 -39.19
CA ILE A 367 -30.71 34.84 -38.28
C ILE A 367 -30.70 36.23 -38.93
N LYS A 368 -29.55 36.65 -39.48
CA LYS A 368 -29.41 37.93 -40.19
C LYS A 368 -30.25 38.01 -41.47
N GLU A 369 -30.28 36.95 -42.27
CA GLU A 369 -31.10 36.87 -43.51
C GLU A 369 -32.61 36.97 -43.23
N ASN A 370 -33.06 36.55 -42.05
CA ASN A 370 -34.47 36.66 -41.63
C ASN A 370 -34.77 37.95 -40.85
N GLY A 371 -33.81 38.89 -40.80
CA GLY A 371 -34.00 40.24 -40.21
C GLY A 371 -33.88 40.32 -38.68
N PHE A 372 -33.39 39.27 -38.02
CA PHE A 372 -33.22 39.21 -36.56
C PHE A 372 -31.80 39.62 -36.13
N ASP A 373 -31.65 40.09 -34.90
CA ASP A 373 -30.38 40.47 -34.28
C ASP A 373 -30.30 39.98 -32.82
N ILE A 374 -29.28 39.15 -32.55
CA ILE A 374 -29.03 38.53 -31.23
C ILE A 374 -27.76 39.07 -30.57
N SER A 375 -27.23 40.20 -31.04
CA SER A 375 -26.04 40.83 -30.48
C SER A 375 -26.29 41.27 -29.04
N LYS A 376 -25.32 41.03 -28.14
CA LYS A 376 -25.41 41.35 -26.71
C LYS A 376 -24.36 42.37 -26.28
N SER A 377 -24.70 43.25 -25.34
CA SER A 377 -23.79 44.14 -24.62
C SER A 377 -23.83 43.83 -23.11
N ILE A 378 -22.82 44.27 -22.37
CA ILE A 378 -22.75 44.05 -20.92
C ILE A 378 -23.30 45.30 -20.22
N ASN A 379 -24.26 45.12 -19.32
CA ASN A 379 -24.79 46.22 -18.50
C ASN A 379 -23.85 46.57 -17.34
N GLU A 380 -24.12 47.66 -16.62
CA GLU A 380 -23.30 48.14 -15.48
C GLU A 380 -23.19 47.13 -14.31
N LYS A 381 -24.03 46.07 -14.30
CA LYS A 381 -24.01 44.98 -13.31
C LYS A 381 -23.25 43.73 -13.78
N GLY A 382 -22.65 43.76 -14.97
CA GLY A 382 -21.95 42.61 -15.56
C GLY A 382 -22.86 41.58 -16.23
N GLU A 383 -24.13 41.90 -16.49
CA GLU A 383 -25.09 41.00 -17.13
C GLU A 383 -25.18 41.27 -18.64
N GLU A 384 -25.22 40.20 -19.44
CA GLU A 384 -25.40 40.29 -20.88
C GLU A 384 -26.86 40.66 -21.24
N ILE A 385 -27.06 41.80 -21.89
CA ILE A 385 -28.36 42.26 -22.41
C ILE A 385 -28.32 42.35 -23.94
N TYR A 386 -29.42 42.05 -24.61
CA TYR A 386 -29.50 42.18 -26.08
C TYR A 386 -29.49 43.66 -26.49
N ILE A 387 -28.65 44.00 -27.48
CA ILE A 387 -28.50 45.37 -28.00
C ILE A 387 -29.81 45.83 -28.68
N ASN A 388 -30.50 44.91 -29.36
CA ASN A 388 -31.75 45.16 -30.06
C ASN A 388 -32.83 44.16 -29.61
N SER A 389 -33.37 44.34 -28.39
CA SER A 389 -34.38 43.44 -27.80
C SER A 389 -35.57 43.15 -28.72
N ASP A 390 -35.98 44.13 -29.51
CA ASP A 390 -37.16 44.05 -30.39
C ASP A 390 -36.90 43.24 -31.67
N LYS A 391 -35.63 42.92 -31.94
CA LYS A 391 -35.19 42.11 -33.10
C LYS A 391 -34.71 40.72 -32.70
N VAL A 392 -34.92 40.32 -31.44
CA VAL A 392 -34.60 38.96 -30.98
C VAL A 392 -35.73 38.01 -31.39
N PRO A 393 -35.44 36.85 -32.00
CA PRO A 393 -36.46 35.91 -32.41
C PRO A 393 -37.18 35.31 -31.20
N SER A 394 -38.50 35.15 -31.29
CA SER A 394 -39.28 34.41 -30.29
C SER A 394 -38.83 32.94 -30.20
N LYS A 395 -39.23 32.25 -29.13
CA LYS A 395 -38.87 30.84 -28.91
C LYS A 395 -39.25 29.93 -30.09
N ASP A 396 -40.41 30.15 -30.71
CA ASP A 396 -40.89 29.36 -31.83
C ASP A 396 -40.20 29.73 -33.16
N GLU A 397 -39.87 31.01 -33.36
CA GLU A 397 -39.08 31.46 -34.52
C GLU A 397 -37.66 30.93 -34.46
N LEU A 398 -37.01 31.04 -33.30
CA LEU A 398 -35.68 30.50 -33.07
C LEU A 398 -35.64 28.98 -33.31
N LYS A 399 -36.71 28.26 -32.94
CA LYS A 399 -36.83 26.83 -33.23
C LYS A 399 -36.88 26.56 -34.74
N LYS A 400 -37.62 27.35 -35.52
CA LYS A 400 -37.69 27.23 -36.99
C LYS A 400 -36.34 27.56 -37.64
N LEU A 401 -35.66 28.62 -37.19
CA LEU A 401 -34.34 29.01 -37.70
C LEU A 401 -33.28 27.95 -37.40
N ASN A 402 -33.30 27.35 -36.20
CA ASN A 402 -32.41 26.24 -35.84
C ASN A 402 -32.63 25.00 -36.70
N ILE A 403 -33.88 24.70 -37.07
CA ILE A 403 -34.18 23.60 -38.00
C ILE A 403 -33.56 23.90 -39.37
N LYS A 404 -33.76 25.12 -39.90
CA LYS A 404 -33.19 25.53 -41.19
C LYS A 404 -31.66 25.48 -41.17
N ALA A 405 -31.04 25.98 -40.11
CA ALA A 405 -29.59 25.92 -39.91
C ALA A 405 -29.06 24.49 -39.83
N SER A 406 -29.79 23.59 -39.17
CA SER A 406 -29.43 22.17 -39.10
C SER A 406 -29.52 21.48 -40.46
N VAL A 407 -30.47 21.87 -41.32
CA VAL A 407 -30.58 21.36 -42.69
C VAL A 407 -29.39 21.83 -43.56
N GLU A 408 -29.08 23.13 -43.53
CA GLU A 408 -27.95 23.70 -44.29
C GLU A 408 -26.60 23.15 -43.78
N PHE A 409 -26.45 22.95 -42.46
CA PHE A 409 -25.28 22.32 -41.88
C PHE A 409 -25.12 20.85 -42.31
N ASN A 410 -26.21 20.06 -42.35
CA ASN A 410 -26.15 18.69 -42.87
C ASN A 410 -25.76 18.65 -44.36
N GLN A 411 -26.25 19.60 -45.17
CA GLN A 411 -25.83 19.72 -46.57
C GLN A 411 -24.33 20.03 -46.69
N PHE A 412 -23.81 20.93 -45.85
CA PHE A 412 -22.38 21.20 -45.77
C PHE A 412 -21.57 19.92 -45.45
N LEU A 413 -22.01 19.10 -44.49
CA LEU A 413 -21.33 17.85 -44.15
C LEU A 413 -21.32 16.84 -45.31
N VAL A 414 -22.41 16.75 -46.07
CA VAL A 414 -22.51 15.87 -47.24
C VAL A 414 -21.63 16.37 -48.39
N GLN A 415 -21.66 17.66 -48.69
CA GLN A 415 -20.85 18.27 -49.77
C GLN A 415 -19.34 18.09 -49.53
N ASN A 416 -18.91 18.17 -48.27
CA ASN A 416 -17.51 17.97 -47.88
C ASN A 416 -17.16 16.50 -47.62
N LYS A 417 -18.06 15.56 -47.95
CA LYS A 417 -17.87 14.10 -47.82
C LYS A 417 -17.66 13.59 -46.38
N HIS A 418 -18.02 14.37 -45.36
CA HIS A 418 -17.96 13.94 -43.96
C HIS A 418 -19.12 13.02 -43.57
N LEU A 419 -20.25 13.09 -44.29
CA LEU A 419 -21.40 12.20 -44.13
C LEU A 419 -21.93 11.73 -45.49
N PRO A 420 -22.44 10.48 -45.60
CA PRO A 420 -23.09 10.01 -46.82
C PRO A 420 -24.44 10.70 -47.04
N GLU A 421 -24.85 10.85 -48.31
CA GLU A 421 -26.16 11.39 -48.64
C GLU A 421 -27.28 10.40 -48.27
N ARG A 422 -28.28 10.85 -47.51
CA ARG A 422 -29.48 10.06 -47.21
C ARG A 422 -30.52 10.26 -48.31
N LYS A 423 -30.99 9.17 -48.93
CA LYS A 423 -32.11 9.21 -49.87
C LYS A 423 -33.39 9.60 -49.12
N GLY A 424 -33.88 10.81 -49.35
CA GLY A 424 -35.13 11.28 -48.77
C GLY A 424 -36.35 10.72 -49.51
N PHE A 425 -37.43 10.44 -48.78
CA PHE A 425 -38.74 10.19 -49.36
C PHE A 425 -39.45 11.51 -49.67
N LYS A 426 -39.97 11.66 -50.88
CA LYS A 426 -40.79 12.80 -51.30
C LYS A 426 -42.04 12.28 -51.98
N ILE A 427 -43.19 12.85 -51.61
CA ILE A 427 -44.46 12.59 -52.28
C ILE A 427 -44.53 13.53 -53.49
N SER A 428 -44.57 12.93 -54.68
CA SER A 428 -44.65 13.62 -55.97
C SER A 428 -46.11 13.93 -56.34
N ASP A 429 -47.02 13.02 -56.01
CA ASP A 429 -48.46 13.17 -56.25
C ASP A 429 -49.26 13.09 -54.94
N TRP A 430 -49.71 14.25 -54.46
CA TRP A 430 -50.48 14.39 -53.22
C TRP A 430 -51.97 14.06 -53.37
N ASN A 431 -52.45 13.82 -54.60
CA ASN A 431 -53.83 13.50 -54.88
C ASN A 431 -54.06 12.00 -55.05
N LYS A 432 -53.00 11.23 -55.34
CA LYS A 432 -53.09 9.78 -55.52
C LYS A 432 -53.23 9.05 -54.19
N ARG A 433 -54.37 8.37 -54.00
CA ARG A 433 -54.67 7.57 -52.79
C ARG A 433 -55.04 6.14 -53.16
N VAL A 434 -54.80 5.24 -52.22
CA VAL A 434 -55.15 3.81 -52.28
C VAL A 434 -56.01 3.45 -51.06
N SER A 435 -57.04 2.63 -51.27
CA SER A 435 -57.86 2.09 -50.19
C SER A 435 -57.23 0.82 -49.63
N ILE A 436 -56.97 0.78 -48.33
CA ILE A 436 -56.34 -0.34 -47.64
C ILE A 436 -57.23 -0.91 -46.55
N GLU A 437 -57.15 -2.21 -46.34
CA GLU A 437 -57.81 -2.89 -45.24
C GLU A 437 -56.95 -2.75 -43.97
N ALA A 438 -57.40 -1.89 -43.06
CA ALA A 438 -56.63 -1.53 -41.90
C ALA A 438 -57.50 -1.18 -40.68
N GLU A 439 -57.02 -1.54 -39.50
CA GLU A 439 -57.65 -1.28 -38.20
C GLU A 439 -56.86 -0.21 -37.43
N VAL A 440 -57.54 0.76 -36.81
CA VAL A 440 -56.88 1.78 -35.97
C VAL A 440 -56.73 1.24 -34.55
N LEU A 441 -55.49 1.11 -34.10
CA LEU A 441 -55.17 0.58 -32.77
C LEU A 441 -54.97 1.68 -31.72
N ALA A 442 -54.45 2.84 -32.13
CA ALA A 442 -54.20 3.98 -31.25
C ALA A 442 -54.18 5.31 -32.03
N GLU A 443 -54.39 6.42 -31.33
CA GLU A 443 -54.34 7.78 -31.89
C GLU A 443 -53.44 8.71 -31.07
N SER A 444 -52.79 9.64 -31.77
CA SER A 444 -52.06 10.78 -31.21
C SER A 444 -52.44 12.06 -31.95
N ASP A 445 -52.07 13.21 -31.40
CA ASP A 445 -52.34 14.53 -32.01
C ASP A 445 -51.86 14.68 -33.47
N LYS A 446 -50.88 13.86 -33.90
CA LYS A 446 -50.21 14.00 -35.20
C LYS A 446 -50.30 12.76 -36.11
N ALA A 447 -50.67 11.61 -35.57
CA ALA A 447 -50.64 10.34 -36.29
C ALA A 447 -51.60 9.32 -35.65
N LYS A 448 -51.94 8.28 -36.42
CA LYS A 448 -52.72 7.11 -35.96
C LYS A 448 -51.89 5.84 -36.16
N LEU A 449 -51.92 4.93 -35.20
CA LEU A 449 -51.33 3.60 -35.32
C LEU A 449 -52.35 2.70 -36.01
N ILE A 450 -51.99 2.16 -37.18
CA ILE A 450 -52.85 1.25 -37.92
C ILE A 450 -52.22 -0.14 -38.02
N LYS A 451 -53.07 -1.16 -38.02
CA LYS A 451 -52.75 -2.55 -38.36
C LYS A 451 -53.23 -2.81 -39.77
N VAL A 452 -52.31 -3.17 -40.67
CA VAL A 452 -52.59 -3.39 -42.09
C VAL A 452 -52.35 -4.86 -42.43
N ASN A 453 -53.27 -5.43 -43.19
CA ASN A 453 -53.09 -6.73 -43.82
C ASN A 453 -52.73 -6.53 -45.30
N ASP A 454 -51.48 -6.81 -45.69
CA ASP A 454 -50.98 -6.68 -47.06
C ASP A 454 -50.47 -8.04 -47.52
N GLU A 455 -50.92 -8.50 -48.69
CA GLU A 455 -50.59 -9.83 -49.24
C GLU A 455 -49.09 -10.05 -49.48
N ARG A 456 -48.30 -8.97 -49.55
CA ARG A 456 -46.85 -9.04 -49.71
C ARG A 456 -46.10 -9.37 -48.42
N LEU A 457 -46.73 -9.18 -47.26
CA LEU A 457 -46.13 -9.39 -45.94
C LEU A 457 -46.52 -10.77 -45.40
N SER A 458 -45.61 -11.40 -44.65
CA SER A 458 -45.90 -12.70 -44.03
C SER A 458 -46.85 -12.61 -42.83
N GLU A 459 -46.92 -11.44 -42.19
CA GLU A 459 -47.81 -11.16 -41.06
C GLU A 459 -48.42 -9.74 -41.18
N PRO A 460 -49.60 -9.48 -40.57
CA PRO A 460 -50.16 -8.15 -40.52
C PRO A 460 -49.22 -7.15 -39.84
N ALA A 461 -48.90 -6.04 -40.52
CA ALA A 461 -47.97 -5.05 -40.01
C ALA A 461 -48.65 -3.93 -39.22
N GLN A 462 -47.97 -3.41 -38.20
CA GLN A 462 -48.40 -2.25 -37.43
C GLN A 462 -47.43 -1.09 -37.62
N PHE A 463 -47.92 0.08 -38.02
CA PHE A 463 -47.09 1.28 -38.12
C PHE A 463 -47.90 2.57 -37.96
N TRP A 464 -47.21 3.63 -37.49
CA TRP A 464 -47.80 4.95 -37.36
C TRP A 464 -47.94 5.62 -38.72
N VAL A 465 -49.12 6.14 -38.99
CA VAL A 465 -49.44 6.90 -40.19
C VAL A 465 -49.81 8.32 -39.79
N ALA A 466 -49.12 9.29 -40.38
CA ALA A 466 -49.35 10.70 -40.09
C ALA A 466 -50.76 11.12 -40.53
N ASN A 467 -51.41 11.99 -39.77
CA ASN A 467 -52.78 12.42 -40.06
C ASN A 467 -52.91 13.02 -41.47
N TYR A 468 -51.89 13.70 -42.01
CA TYR A 468 -51.94 14.23 -43.38
C TYR A 468 -52.06 13.15 -44.47
N ALA A 469 -51.68 11.89 -44.18
CA ALA A 469 -51.67 10.81 -45.14
C ALA A 469 -53.01 10.05 -45.23
N ILE A 470 -53.86 10.16 -44.18
CA ILE A 470 -55.10 9.38 -44.03
C ILE A 470 -56.32 10.22 -43.64
N SER A 471 -56.11 11.42 -43.09
CA SER A 471 -57.19 12.32 -42.69
C SER A 471 -57.50 13.37 -43.75
N ASP A 472 -58.73 13.87 -43.74
CA ASP A 472 -59.13 15.07 -44.48
C ASP A 472 -58.49 16.33 -43.86
N LYS A 473 -58.16 17.32 -44.69
CA LYS A 473 -57.45 18.53 -44.26
C LYS A 473 -58.32 19.46 -43.40
N GLU A 474 -59.63 19.45 -43.60
CA GLU A 474 -60.57 20.33 -42.91
C GLU A 474 -61.21 19.64 -41.71
N SER A 475 -61.70 18.40 -41.87
CA SER A 475 -62.39 17.68 -40.80
C SER A 475 -61.46 16.95 -39.83
N LYS A 476 -60.20 16.68 -40.22
CA LYS A 476 -59.24 15.80 -39.51
C LYS A 476 -59.70 14.35 -39.30
N GLU A 477 -60.88 13.99 -39.79
CA GLU A 477 -61.41 12.63 -39.74
C GLU A 477 -60.72 11.74 -40.78
N ILE A 478 -60.70 10.42 -40.53
CA ILE A 478 -60.10 9.44 -41.43
C ILE A 478 -60.95 9.36 -42.70
N VAL A 479 -60.31 9.51 -43.85
CA VAL A 479 -60.96 9.33 -45.15
C VAL A 479 -61.15 7.83 -45.37
N LYS A 480 -62.41 7.41 -45.51
CA LYS A 480 -62.78 6.02 -45.82
C LYS A 480 -63.48 5.95 -47.18
N ASP A 481 -63.34 4.83 -47.87
CA ASP A 481 -64.09 4.57 -49.10
C ASP A 481 -65.51 4.03 -48.82
N GLU A 482 -66.28 3.79 -49.89
CA GLU A 482 -67.67 3.30 -49.84
C GLU A 482 -67.82 1.94 -49.13
N ASN A 483 -66.72 1.18 -48.98
CA ASN A 483 -66.67 -0.11 -48.30
C ASN A 483 -66.07 -0.03 -46.89
N GLY A 484 -65.79 1.18 -46.39
CA GLY A 484 -65.23 1.42 -45.06
C GLY A 484 -63.71 1.20 -44.94
N LYS A 485 -62.99 0.99 -46.05
CA LYS A 485 -61.52 0.87 -46.06
C LYS A 485 -60.85 2.23 -45.91
N ILE A 486 -59.67 2.26 -45.29
CA ILE A 486 -58.94 3.52 -45.03
C ILE A 486 -58.26 3.99 -46.31
N SER A 487 -58.49 5.23 -46.72
CA SER A 487 -57.86 5.85 -47.89
C SER A 487 -56.55 6.54 -47.48
N ILE A 488 -55.43 6.01 -47.96
CA ILE A 488 -54.07 6.48 -47.65
C ILE A 488 -53.36 7.00 -48.91
N LEU A 489 -52.44 7.96 -48.77
CA LEU A 489 -51.56 8.39 -49.88
C LEU A 489 -50.77 7.19 -50.43
N ASP A 490 -50.86 6.95 -51.73
CA ASP A 490 -50.32 5.75 -52.38
C ASP A 490 -48.80 5.65 -52.22
N GLU A 491 -48.05 6.69 -52.61
CA GLU A 491 -46.60 6.69 -52.49
C GLU A 491 -46.12 6.54 -51.04
N PHE A 492 -46.87 7.07 -50.07
CA PHE A 492 -46.56 6.91 -48.64
C PHE A 492 -46.76 5.46 -48.20
N TYR A 493 -47.87 4.86 -48.61
CA TYR A 493 -48.18 3.46 -48.30
C TYR A 493 -47.17 2.50 -48.92
N GLN A 494 -46.86 2.66 -50.22
CA GLN A 494 -45.85 1.84 -50.90
C GLN A 494 -44.47 1.98 -50.26
N HIS A 495 -44.08 3.20 -49.88
CA HIS A 495 -42.84 3.43 -49.17
C HIS A 495 -42.80 2.70 -47.82
N LYS A 496 -43.89 2.75 -47.03
CA LYS A 496 -43.98 2.06 -45.74
C LYS A 496 -43.93 0.54 -45.86
N ILE A 497 -44.63 -0.04 -46.83
CA ILE A 497 -44.60 -1.49 -47.05
C ILE A 497 -43.20 -1.93 -47.54
N ASN A 498 -42.58 -1.17 -48.45
CA ASN A 498 -41.22 -1.46 -48.90
C ASN A 498 -40.18 -1.34 -47.77
N GLU A 499 -40.32 -0.38 -46.84
CA GLU A 499 -39.46 -0.30 -45.65
C GLU A 499 -39.55 -1.58 -44.80
N ILE A 500 -40.74 -2.17 -44.67
CA ILE A 500 -40.95 -3.41 -43.91
C ILE A 500 -40.35 -4.62 -44.65
N LEU A 501 -40.62 -4.74 -45.95
CA LEU A 501 -40.08 -5.82 -46.80
C LEU A 501 -38.55 -5.81 -46.84
N ILE A 502 -37.94 -4.63 -46.91
CA ILE A 502 -36.47 -4.49 -46.83
C ILE A 502 -35.98 -4.99 -45.48
N LYS A 503 -36.60 -4.61 -44.37
CA LYS A 503 -36.21 -5.07 -43.02
C LYS A 503 -36.34 -6.58 -42.84
N GLU A 504 -37.33 -7.22 -43.44
CA GLU A 504 -37.54 -8.67 -43.36
C GLU A 504 -36.50 -9.48 -44.16
N SER A 505 -35.94 -8.91 -45.22
CA SER A 505 -35.00 -9.57 -46.14
C SER A 505 -33.54 -9.06 -46.03
N GLU A 506 -33.27 -8.15 -45.09
CA GLU A 506 -31.98 -7.48 -44.95
C GLU A 506 -30.87 -8.38 -44.40
N GLU A 507 -29.65 -8.21 -44.93
CA GLU A 507 -28.44 -8.82 -44.36
C GLU A 507 -28.16 -8.26 -42.95
N LYS A 508 -27.86 -9.16 -42.02
CA LYS A 508 -27.51 -8.81 -40.64
C LYS A 508 -26.00 -8.77 -40.49
N ILE A 509 -25.51 -7.75 -39.80
CA ILE A 509 -24.10 -7.63 -39.42
C ILE A 509 -23.92 -8.30 -38.05
N SER A 510 -22.96 -9.22 -37.97
CA SER A 510 -22.66 -9.98 -36.76
C SER A 510 -21.49 -9.37 -35.99
N PHE A 511 -21.65 -9.15 -34.69
CA PHE A 511 -20.64 -8.63 -33.78
C PHE A 511 -20.36 -9.60 -32.64
N VAL A 512 -19.11 -10.01 -32.47
CA VAL A 512 -18.64 -10.75 -31.29
C VAL A 512 -18.31 -9.77 -30.17
N ASP A 513 -17.73 -8.61 -30.47
CA ASP A 513 -17.35 -7.59 -29.49
C ASP A 513 -18.47 -6.58 -29.24
N TYR A 514 -19.27 -6.85 -28.21
CA TYR A 514 -20.31 -5.95 -27.72
C TYR A 514 -20.39 -5.99 -26.19
N SER A 515 -20.89 -4.92 -25.58
CA SER A 515 -21.23 -4.87 -24.16
C SER A 515 -22.73 -4.69 -23.94
N GLN A 516 -23.25 -5.31 -22.89
CA GLN A 516 -24.63 -5.08 -22.44
C GLN A 516 -24.60 -4.12 -21.26
N ASN A 517 -25.38 -3.05 -21.35
CA ASN A 517 -25.50 -2.06 -20.28
C ASN A 517 -26.96 -1.92 -19.92
N GLU A 518 -27.26 -2.06 -18.63
CA GLU A 518 -28.57 -1.73 -18.09
C GLU A 518 -28.66 -0.21 -17.96
N SER A 519 -29.75 0.36 -18.44
CA SER A 519 -30.05 1.78 -18.31
C SER A 519 -31.48 1.96 -17.81
N SER A 520 -31.71 3.01 -17.05
CA SER A 520 -33.02 3.32 -16.49
C SER A 520 -33.59 4.54 -17.21
N LYS A 521 -34.86 4.48 -17.60
CA LYS A 521 -35.58 5.64 -18.16
C LYS A 521 -36.93 5.81 -17.50
N THR A 522 -37.40 7.06 -17.47
CA THR A 522 -38.78 7.36 -17.09
C THR A 522 -39.69 7.26 -18.31
N LYS A 523 -40.83 6.59 -18.16
CA LYS A 523 -41.88 6.47 -19.18
C LYS A 523 -43.18 7.00 -18.59
N PHE A 524 -43.79 8.00 -19.22
CA PHE A 524 -45.08 8.52 -18.79
C PHE A 524 -46.20 7.68 -19.39
N ILE A 525 -47.00 7.02 -18.55
CA ILE A 525 -48.08 6.13 -18.95
C ILE A 525 -49.41 6.86 -18.80
N LYS A 526 -50.26 6.79 -19.82
CA LYS A 526 -51.62 7.32 -19.82
C LYS A 526 -52.57 6.24 -20.33
N TYR A 527 -53.76 6.14 -19.71
CA TYR A 527 -54.87 5.33 -20.20
C TYR A 527 -54.59 3.82 -20.26
N GLN A 528 -53.80 3.29 -19.32
CA GLN A 528 -53.54 1.85 -19.17
C GLN A 528 -53.80 1.41 -17.72
N ASP A 529 -54.32 0.20 -17.55
CA ASP A 529 -54.55 -0.39 -16.24
C ASP A 529 -53.21 -0.72 -15.54
N SER A 530 -53.14 -0.41 -14.25
CA SER A 530 -51.94 -0.52 -13.42
C SER A 530 -52.29 -0.99 -12.00
N ILE A 531 -51.27 -1.44 -11.26
CA ILE A 531 -51.39 -1.75 -9.84
C ILE A 531 -50.67 -0.65 -9.04
N GLU A 532 -51.39 0.07 -8.18
CA GLU A 532 -50.80 0.97 -7.18
C GLU A 532 -50.37 0.13 -5.98
N PHE A 533 -49.09 0.23 -5.59
CA PHE A 533 -48.56 -0.34 -4.36
C PHE A 533 -48.35 0.75 -3.32
N SER A 534 -48.71 0.47 -2.06
CA SER A 534 -48.56 1.38 -0.91
C SER A 534 -47.76 0.71 0.21
N PHE A 535 -46.62 1.34 0.57
CA PHE A 535 -45.68 0.86 1.58
C PHE A 535 -45.63 1.80 2.78
N GLN A 536 -45.93 1.27 3.97
CA GLN A 536 -46.09 2.07 5.20
C GLN A 536 -44.74 2.30 5.94
N ASP A 537 -43.81 1.34 5.90
CA ASP A 537 -42.57 1.37 6.70
C ASP A 537 -41.33 1.63 5.82
N THR A 538 -41.19 2.87 5.34
CA THR A 538 -40.13 3.26 4.38
C THR A 538 -39.14 4.29 4.93
N GLY A 539 -39.31 4.74 6.17
CA GLY A 539 -38.56 5.86 6.75
C GLY A 539 -38.95 7.25 6.21
N LEU A 540 -39.87 7.33 5.23
CA LEU A 540 -40.48 8.57 4.78
C LEU A 540 -41.58 9.04 5.75
N LYS A 541 -41.95 10.33 5.68
CA LYS A 541 -43.02 10.90 6.51
C LYS A 541 -44.41 10.42 6.08
N GLU A 542 -44.56 10.12 4.80
CA GLU A 542 -45.79 9.60 4.20
C GLU A 542 -45.49 8.24 3.56
N PRO A 543 -46.49 7.34 3.48
CA PRO A 543 -46.33 6.05 2.81
C PRO A 543 -45.82 6.22 1.37
N LEU A 544 -44.93 5.33 0.94
CA LEU A 544 -44.46 5.32 -0.44
C LEU A 544 -45.55 4.70 -1.31
N LYS A 545 -46.02 5.47 -2.30
CA LYS A 545 -47.03 5.02 -3.27
C LYS A 545 -46.54 5.16 -4.68
N PHE A 546 -46.65 4.09 -5.47
CA PHE A 546 -46.37 4.14 -6.90
C PHE A 546 -47.11 3.04 -7.67
N ASN A 547 -47.38 3.34 -8.93
CA ASN A 547 -48.06 2.42 -9.85
C ASN A 547 -47.03 1.63 -10.67
N VAL A 548 -47.41 0.41 -11.02
CA VAL A 548 -46.66 -0.46 -11.93
C VAL A 548 -47.60 -0.99 -13.01
N GLN A 549 -47.11 -1.07 -14.25
CA GLN A 549 -47.88 -1.62 -15.37
C GLN A 549 -48.23 -3.11 -15.10
N LEU A 550 -49.42 -3.55 -15.50
CA LEU A 550 -49.85 -4.95 -15.31
C LEU A 550 -48.94 -5.97 -15.99
N GLU A 551 -48.27 -5.60 -17.10
CA GLU A 551 -47.31 -6.45 -17.81
C GLU A 551 -46.09 -6.87 -16.96
N ASP A 552 -45.75 -6.06 -15.96
CA ASP A 552 -44.60 -6.28 -15.07
C ASP A 552 -44.98 -7.09 -13.80
N VAL A 553 -46.26 -7.41 -13.61
CA VAL A 553 -46.80 -8.00 -12.38
C VAL A 553 -47.59 -9.28 -12.69
N LEU A 554 -47.36 -10.34 -11.90
CA LEU A 554 -48.08 -11.60 -12.04
C LEU A 554 -48.82 -11.97 -10.76
N LEU A 555 -50.00 -12.56 -10.88
CA LEU A 555 -50.77 -13.06 -9.74
C LEU A 555 -50.29 -14.48 -9.38
N SER A 556 -49.94 -14.71 -8.12
CA SER A 556 -49.66 -16.05 -7.59
C SER A 556 -50.96 -16.85 -7.41
N GLU A 557 -50.84 -18.17 -7.22
CA GLU A 557 -51.97 -19.07 -6.94
C GLU A 557 -52.73 -18.66 -5.66
N ASP A 558 -52.05 -17.99 -4.73
CA ASP A 558 -52.62 -17.46 -3.47
C ASP A 558 -53.24 -16.05 -3.62
N GLY A 559 -53.33 -15.52 -4.84
CA GLY A 559 -53.93 -14.21 -5.14
C GLY A 559 -53.05 -13.01 -4.83
N LYS A 560 -51.73 -13.21 -4.65
CA LYS A 560 -50.78 -12.13 -4.34
C LYS A 560 -49.99 -11.69 -5.56
N TYR A 561 -49.59 -10.43 -5.61
CA TYR A 561 -48.79 -9.90 -6.71
C TYR A 561 -47.31 -10.26 -6.56
N THR A 562 -46.73 -10.78 -7.63
CA THR A 562 -45.32 -11.17 -7.73
C THR A 562 -44.62 -10.41 -8.85
N MET A 563 -43.33 -10.13 -8.67
CA MET A 563 -42.50 -9.42 -9.64
C MET A 563 -41.08 -10.00 -9.61
N GLN A 564 -40.34 -9.88 -10.71
CA GLN A 564 -38.90 -10.11 -10.68
C GLN A 564 -38.24 -9.14 -9.70
N ARG A 565 -37.37 -9.68 -8.85
CA ARG A 565 -36.83 -8.95 -7.71
C ARG A 565 -36.02 -7.72 -8.13
N ASP A 566 -35.17 -7.84 -9.13
CA ASP A 566 -34.38 -6.74 -9.65
C ASP A 566 -35.22 -5.61 -10.26
N LEU A 567 -36.36 -5.95 -10.86
CA LEU A 567 -37.35 -5.01 -11.38
C LEU A 567 -38.07 -4.31 -10.23
N PHE A 568 -38.47 -5.07 -9.21
CA PHE A 568 -39.10 -4.54 -8.00
C PHE A 568 -38.16 -3.60 -7.25
N GLU A 569 -36.95 -4.05 -6.88
CA GLU A 569 -35.96 -3.26 -6.14
C GLU A 569 -35.62 -1.97 -6.88
N HIS A 570 -35.51 -2.02 -8.22
CA HIS A 570 -35.30 -0.84 -9.04
C HIS A 570 -36.46 0.14 -8.98
N LYS A 571 -37.70 -0.30 -9.26
CA LYS A 571 -38.88 0.57 -9.25
C LYS A 571 -39.12 1.13 -7.85
N TYR A 572 -38.91 0.33 -6.81
CA TYR A 572 -39.02 0.74 -5.42
C TYR A 572 -38.00 1.82 -5.06
N GLU A 573 -36.71 1.58 -5.32
CA GLU A 573 -35.63 2.54 -5.02
C GLU A 573 -35.85 3.88 -5.76
N GLN A 574 -36.17 3.83 -7.06
CA GLN A 574 -36.35 5.06 -7.85
C GLN A 574 -37.54 5.90 -7.38
N ASN A 575 -38.67 5.25 -7.05
CA ASN A 575 -39.82 5.96 -6.49
C ASN A 575 -39.53 6.49 -5.09
N LEU A 576 -38.81 5.72 -4.26
CA LEU A 576 -38.39 6.14 -2.92
C LEU A 576 -37.50 7.38 -2.98
N ILE A 577 -36.47 7.38 -3.83
CA ILE A 577 -35.59 8.53 -4.04
C ILE A 577 -36.39 9.74 -4.54
N ARG A 578 -37.25 9.56 -5.54
CA ARG A 578 -38.08 10.65 -6.09
C ARG A 578 -39.01 11.28 -5.04
N GLN A 579 -39.57 10.48 -4.13
CA GLN A 579 -40.38 11.01 -3.04
C GLN A 579 -39.50 11.68 -1.97
N ALA A 580 -38.34 11.10 -1.67
CA ALA A 580 -37.37 11.68 -0.73
C ALA A 580 -36.82 13.03 -1.21
N GLU A 581 -36.53 13.19 -2.51
CA GLU A 581 -36.09 14.48 -3.10
C GLU A 581 -37.13 15.58 -2.87
N LYS A 582 -38.43 15.27 -2.97
CA LYS A 582 -39.49 16.22 -2.68
C LYS A 582 -39.56 16.55 -1.19
N GLN A 583 -39.39 15.54 -0.33
CA GLN A 583 -39.50 15.67 1.12
C GLN A 583 -38.29 16.40 1.76
N PHE A 584 -37.08 16.19 1.23
CA PHE A 584 -35.81 16.77 1.68
C PHE A 584 -35.24 17.76 0.65
N LYS A 585 -36.14 18.50 -0.01
CA LYS A 585 -35.77 19.47 -1.04
C LYS A 585 -34.69 20.47 -0.59
N PRO A 586 -34.72 21.05 0.64
CA PRO A 586 -33.68 21.96 1.09
C PRO A 586 -32.29 21.30 1.15
N GLU A 587 -32.20 20.07 1.65
CA GLU A 587 -30.95 19.32 1.73
C GLU A 587 -30.44 18.90 0.35
N PHE A 588 -31.35 18.49 -0.55
CA PHE A 588 -31.02 18.15 -1.93
C PHE A 588 -30.46 19.36 -2.70
N GLU A 589 -31.11 20.52 -2.62
CA GLU A 589 -30.62 21.74 -3.29
C GLU A 589 -29.28 22.19 -2.71
N LYS A 590 -29.07 22.02 -1.39
CA LYS A 590 -27.75 22.29 -0.78
C LYS A 590 -26.65 21.38 -1.34
N ILE A 591 -26.90 20.07 -1.42
CA ILE A 591 -25.95 19.10 -2.03
C ILE A 591 -25.64 19.50 -3.48
N LYS A 592 -26.68 19.86 -4.23
CA LYS A 592 -26.54 20.31 -5.62
C LYS A 592 -25.71 21.57 -5.75
N ASP A 593 -25.93 22.58 -4.90
CA ASP A 593 -25.14 23.81 -4.88
C ASP A 593 -23.68 23.55 -4.50
N ASP A 594 -23.43 22.68 -3.52
CA ASP A 594 -22.09 22.34 -3.06
C ASP A 594 -21.31 21.59 -4.17
N VAL A 595 -21.92 20.59 -4.83
CA VAL A 595 -21.31 19.87 -5.96
C VAL A 595 -21.05 20.81 -7.13
N ASN A 596 -22.00 21.68 -7.47
CA ASN A 596 -21.82 22.64 -8.57
C ASN A 596 -20.69 23.64 -8.31
N LYS A 597 -20.45 24.03 -7.05
CA LYS A 597 -19.31 24.87 -6.65
C LYS A 597 -17.99 24.10 -6.67
N GLU A 598 -17.97 22.88 -6.12
CA GLU A 598 -16.75 22.06 -6.04
C GLU A 598 -16.27 21.58 -7.42
N MET A 599 -17.20 21.23 -8.32
CA MET A 599 -16.93 20.62 -9.63
C MET A 599 -17.09 21.60 -10.80
N LEU A 600 -16.73 22.88 -10.62
CA LEU A 600 -16.95 23.97 -11.59
C LEU A 600 -16.49 23.65 -13.03
N LYS A 601 -15.41 22.88 -13.21
CA LYS A 601 -14.80 22.52 -14.51
C LYS A 601 -15.30 21.19 -15.10
N GLU A 602 -16.08 20.41 -14.35
CA GLU A 602 -16.56 19.08 -14.75
C GLU A 602 -17.85 19.18 -15.59
N LYS A 603 -18.15 18.14 -16.36
CA LYS A 603 -19.37 18.09 -17.18
C LYS A 603 -20.61 17.82 -16.32
N ASP A 604 -21.76 18.31 -16.74
CA ASP A 604 -23.03 18.19 -16.00
C ASP A 604 -23.36 16.74 -15.62
N PHE A 605 -23.15 15.78 -16.52
CA PHE A 605 -23.37 14.36 -16.19
C PHE A 605 -22.53 13.85 -15.01
N GLN A 606 -21.29 14.34 -14.84
CA GLN A 606 -20.44 13.95 -13.71
C GLN A 606 -20.92 14.60 -12.41
N LYS A 607 -21.37 15.86 -12.49
CA LYS A 607 -21.99 16.58 -11.37
C LYS A 607 -23.28 15.89 -10.94
N ASP A 608 -24.16 15.55 -11.87
CA ASP A 608 -25.43 14.88 -11.61
C ASP A 608 -25.21 13.52 -10.92
N LYS A 609 -24.20 12.76 -11.37
CA LYS A 609 -23.82 11.48 -10.74
C LYS A 609 -23.31 11.66 -9.31
N GLU A 610 -22.51 12.69 -9.07
CA GLU A 610 -21.99 13.02 -7.73
C GLU A 610 -23.12 13.49 -6.80
N ILE A 611 -24.04 14.31 -7.31
CA ILE A 611 -25.25 14.76 -6.59
C ILE A 611 -26.09 13.56 -6.18
N GLU A 612 -26.38 12.64 -7.11
CA GLU A 612 -27.12 11.41 -6.83
C GLU A 612 -26.43 10.57 -5.75
N THR A 613 -25.10 10.43 -5.82
CA THR A 613 -24.30 9.66 -4.86
C THR A 613 -24.38 10.27 -3.45
N ARG A 614 -24.14 11.57 -3.31
CA ARG A 614 -24.21 12.26 -2.02
C ARG A 614 -25.62 12.25 -1.44
N PHE A 615 -26.64 12.38 -2.29
CA PHE A 615 -28.03 12.30 -1.85
C PHE A 615 -28.40 10.89 -1.38
N LYS A 616 -28.00 9.84 -2.09
CA LYS A 616 -28.16 8.45 -1.63
C LYS A 616 -27.50 8.21 -0.27
N ASN A 617 -26.30 8.72 -0.05
CA ASN A 617 -25.62 8.63 1.25
C ASN A 617 -26.42 9.32 2.36
N LEU A 618 -26.98 10.50 2.11
CA LEU A 618 -27.88 11.18 3.06
C LEU A 618 -29.11 10.32 3.39
N LEU A 619 -29.69 9.63 2.40
CA LEU A 619 -30.84 8.74 2.62
C LEU A 619 -30.46 7.50 3.44
N VAL A 620 -29.24 6.99 3.29
CA VAL A 620 -28.70 5.92 4.14
C VAL A 620 -28.52 6.40 5.58
N GLU A 621 -27.93 7.58 5.79
CA GLU A 621 -27.79 8.19 7.13
C GLU A 621 -29.14 8.41 7.82
N LYS A 622 -30.18 8.70 7.04
CA LYS A 622 -31.56 8.88 7.54
C LYS A 622 -32.33 7.56 7.70
N ASN A 623 -31.71 6.40 7.48
CA ASN A 623 -32.33 5.07 7.49
C ASN A 623 -33.51 4.90 6.50
N ILE A 624 -33.52 5.67 5.41
CA ILE A 624 -34.56 5.62 4.37
C ILE A 624 -34.14 4.62 3.28
N LEU A 625 -32.87 4.69 2.86
CA LEU A 625 -32.30 3.79 1.87
C LEU A 625 -31.42 2.77 2.62
N LYS A 626 -31.60 1.47 2.34
CA LYS A 626 -30.75 0.42 2.90
C LYS A 626 -29.43 0.39 2.12
N GLU A 627 -28.30 0.22 2.82
CA GLU A 627 -27.00 -0.02 2.19
C GLU A 627 -27.11 -1.25 1.27
N GLN A 628 -26.76 -1.11 -0.01
CA GLN A 628 -26.99 -2.15 -1.03
C GLN A 628 -26.06 -3.35 -0.84
N VAL A 629 -26.39 -4.23 0.09
CA VAL A 629 -26.18 -5.68 0.00
C VAL A 629 -27.35 -6.30 0.75
N LYS A 630 -28.11 -7.20 0.09
CA LYS A 630 -29.21 -7.91 0.74
C LYS A 630 -28.70 -8.57 2.01
N ASN A 631 -29.39 -8.31 3.11
CA ASN A 631 -29.15 -8.96 4.39
C ASN A 631 -30.17 -10.10 4.54
N ASP A 632 -29.81 -11.31 4.12
CA ASP A 632 -30.55 -12.52 4.55
C ASP A 632 -30.41 -12.73 6.06
N ASN A 633 -29.50 -11.99 6.73
CA ASN A 633 -29.21 -12.09 8.16
C ASN A 633 -29.11 -13.57 8.58
N PHE A 634 -28.36 -14.35 7.79
CA PHE A 634 -28.21 -15.77 8.06
C PHE A 634 -27.31 -15.93 9.28
N HIS A 635 -27.89 -16.48 10.34
CA HIS A 635 -27.19 -16.67 11.61
C HIS A 635 -26.21 -17.84 11.50
N VAL A 636 -24.99 -17.59 11.95
CA VAL A 636 -23.93 -18.57 12.08
C VAL A 636 -23.37 -18.48 13.50
N PRO A 637 -23.29 -19.59 14.24
CA PRO A 637 -22.67 -19.62 15.57
C PRO A 637 -21.15 -19.46 15.45
N ALA A 638 -20.73 -18.21 15.26
CA ALA A 638 -19.35 -17.78 15.10
C ALA A 638 -19.06 -16.51 15.91
N SER A 639 -17.79 -16.25 16.18
CA SER A 639 -17.32 -15.03 16.86
C SER A 639 -16.15 -14.39 16.11
N ILE A 640 -16.00 -13.07 16.22
CA ILE A 640 -14.86 -12.36 15.63
C ILE A 640 -13.67 -12.45 16.58
N VAL A 641 -12.54 -12.96 16.08
CA VAL A 641 -11.29 -13.15 16.83
C VAL A 641 -10.31 -12.01 16.57
N GLU A 642 -10.20 -11.56 15.33
CA GLU A 642 -9.28 -10.50 14.91
C GLU A 642 -9.85 -9.75 13.71
N GLU A 643 -9.52 -8.46 13.57
CA GLU A 643 -9.91 -7.67 12.41
C GLU A 643 -8.71 -6.97 11.76
N LYS A 644 -8.66 -6.95 10.43
CA LYS A 644 -7.66 -6.23 9.64
C LYS A 644 -8.28 -5.64 8.37
N ASN A 645 -8.20 -4.33 8.19
CA ASN A 645 -8.74 -3.63 7.02
C ASN A 645 -10.19 -4.07 6.73
N ASN A 646 -10.45 -4.59 5.53
CA ASN A 646 -11.75 -5.08 5.07
C ASN A 646 -11.96 -6.58 5.35
N SER A 647 -11.25 -7.17 6.30
CA SER A 647 -11.37 -8.58 6.64
C SER A 647 -11.50 -8.80 8.14
N ALA A 648 -12.28 -9.81 8.52
CA ALA A 648 -12.45 -10.29 9.89
C ALA A 648 -12.07 -11.77 9.96
N LEU A 649 -11.27 -12.15 10.95
CA LEU A 649 -10.97 -13.52 11.31
C LEU A 649 -12.10 -13.99 12.22
N ILE A 650 -12.91 -14.93 11.74
CA ILE A 650 -14.02 -15.51 12.50
C ILE A 650 -13.62 -16.89 13.03
N ALA A 651 -14.09 -17.23 14.22
CA ALA A 651 -14.08 -18.55 14.80
C ALA A 651 -15.49 -19.13 14.72
N TYR A 652 -15.68 -20.14 13.88
CA TYR A 652 -16.94 -20.82 13.64
C TYR A 652 -16.97 -22.16 14.36
N LYS A 653 -18.03 -22.43 15.13
CA LYS A 653 -18.23 -23.72 15.78
C LYS A 653 -19.28 -24.53 15.01
N ASN A 654 -18.83 -25.57 14.31
CA ASN A 654 -19.72 -26.51 13.64
C ASN A 654 -20.35 -27.44 14.68
N GLU A 655 -21.66 -27.70 14.56
CA GLU A 655 -22.41 -28.57 15.48
C GLU A 655 -21.80 -29.99 15.59
N ASN A 656 -21.10 -30.45 14.56
CA ASN A 656 -20.47 -31.76 14.49
C ASN A 656 -19.00 -31.79 14.93
N ARG A 657 -18.45 -30.71 15.53
CA ARG A 657 -17.05 -30.62 15.97
C ARG A 657 -16.91 -30.00 17.36
N GLU A 658 -15.97 -30.53 18.15
CA GLU A 658 -15.59 -29.93 19.43
C GLU A 658 -14.76 -28.65 19.27
N GLU A 659 -13.95 -28.55 18.20
CA GLU A 659 -13.03 -27.43 17.96
C GLU A 659 -13.59 -26.39 16.98
N GLU A 660 -13.25 -25.12 17.22
CA GLU A 660 -13.63 -23.99 16.36
C GLU A 660 -12.74 -23.90 15.11
N ILE A 661 -13.36 -23.65 13.96
CA ILE A 661 -12.69 -23.44 12.67
C ILE A 661 -12.44 -21.94 12.51
N ARG A 662 -11.18 -21.57 12.24
CA ARG A 662 -10.80 -20.17 12.03
C ARG A 662 -10.57 -19.86 10.56
N LEU A 663 -11.19 -18.78 10.08
CA LEU A 663 -11.07 -18.33 8.71
C LEU A 663 -11.23 -16.82 8.58
N TRP A 664 -10.56 -16.24 7.58
CA TRP A 664 -10.76 -14.84 7.21
C TRP A 664 -11.96 -14.73 6.28
N VAL A 665 -12.84 -13.79 6.59
CA VAL A 665 -13.98 -13.40 5.75
C VAL A 665 -13.91 -11.90 5.48
N ASN A 666 -14.51 -11.46 4.37
CA ASN A 666 -14.66 -10.03 4.11
C ASN A 666 -15.64 -9.42 5.15
N LYS A 667 -15.35 -8.24 5.68
CA LYS A 667 -16.29 -7.56 6.59
C LYS A 667 -17.60 -7.22 5.89
N ASP A 668 -17.55 -6.95 4.58
CA ASP A 668 -18.72 -6.60 3.79
C ASP A 668 -19.77 -7.71 3.72
N ILE A 669 -19.41 -8.98 4.01
CA ILE A 669 -20.35 -10.11 4.03
C ILE A 669 -20.99 -10.35 5.40
N ILE A 670 -20.54 -9.66 6.46
CA ILE A 670 -21.12 -9.72 7.81
C ILE A 670 -22.15 -8.58 7.92
N SER A 671 -23.39 -8.90 8.30
CA SER A 671 -24.47 -7.92 8.46
C SER A 671 -24.56 -7.36 9.87
N LYS A 672 -24.48 -8.22 10.89
CA LYS A 672 -24.51 -7.87 12.31
C LYS A 672 -23.86 -8.97 13.17
N SER A 673 -23.53 -8.65 14.40
CA SER A 673 -22.98 -9.59 15.40
C SER A 673 -23.69 -9.43 16.73
N ASP A 674 -23.98 -10.53 17.42
CA ASP A 674 -24.50 -10.52 18.80
C ASP A 674 -23.84 -11.63 19.65
N GLU A 675 -24.32 -11.79 20.89
CA GLU A 675 -23.82 -12.80 21.83
C GLU A 675 -24.09 -14.25 21.37
N THR A 676 -25.01 -14.44 20.41
CA THR A 676 -25.40 -15.76 19.89
C THR A 676 -24.65 -16.15 18.61
N GLY A 677 -24.08 -15.19 17.88
CA GLY A 677 -23.30 -15.47 16.68
C GLY A 677 -23.11 -14.28 15.74
N LEU A 678 -22.65 -14.59 14.52
CA LEU A 678 -22.51 -13.65 13.41
C LEU A 678 -23.63 -13.86 12.41
N TYR A 679 -24.14 -12.77 11.87
CA TYR A 679 -25.15 -12.79 10.83
C TYR A 679 -24.51 -12.37 9.53
N PHE A 680 -24.78 -13.14 8.48
CA PHE A 680 -24.20 -12.93 7.16
C PHE A 680 -25.25 -12.43 6.17
N LYS A 681 -24.76 -11.68 5.18
CA LYS A 681 -25.59 -11.06 4.16
C LYS A 681 -26.22 -12.08 3.21
N ASN A 682 -25.50 -13.17 2.90
CA ASN A 682 -25.94 -14.22 1.96
C ASN A 682 -25.63 -15.62 2.53
N GLU A 683 -26.65 -16.47 2.66
CA GLU A 683 -26.54 -17.83 3.21
C GLU A 683 -25.67 -18.76 2.34
N ASN A 684 -25.85 -18.73 1.02
CA ASN A 684 -25.15 -19.64 0.10
C ASN A 684 -23.65 -19.31 0.02
N GLU A 685 -23.32 -18.02 0.01
CA GLU A 685 -21.93 -17.55 0.00
C GLU A 685 -21.19 -17.97 1.29
N VAL A 686 -21.81 -17.76 2.46
CA VAL A 686 -21.17 -18.13 3.72
C VAL A 686 -21.07 -19.65 3.88
N LYS A 687 -22.09 -20.44 3.48
CA LYS A 687 -22.02 -21.90 3.51
C LYS A 687 -20.86 -22.44 2.68
N LYS A 688 -20.68 -21.96 1.45
CA LYS A 688 -19.56 -22.37 0.58
C LYS A 688 -18.20 -22.05 1.20
N ILE A 689 -18.06 -20.88 1.84
CA ILE A 689 -16.83 -20.47 2.53
C ILE A 689 -16.56 -21.36 3.74
N LEU A 690 -17.59 -21.69 4.53
CA LEU A 690 -17.49 -22.56 5.69
C LEU A 690 -17.16 -24.00 5.27
N ASP A 691 -17.79 -24.54 4.23
CA ASP A 691 -17.53 -25.89 3.70
C ASP A 691 -16.09 -26.02 3.19
N LYS A 692 -15.57 -25.01 2.48
CA LYS A 692 -14.16 -24.96 2.08
C LYS A 692 -13.22 -24.90 3.28
N ALA A 693 -13.57 -24.17 4.33
CA ALA A 693 -12.77 -24.09 5.54
C ALA A 693 -12.78 -25.41 6.32
N ILE A 694 -13.92 -26.12 6.35
CA ILE A 694 -14.07 -27.47 6.91
C ILE A 694 -13.18 -28.45 6.14
N ALA A 695 -13.32 -28.51 4.81
CA ALA A 695 -12.53 -29.41 3.95
C ALA A 695 -11.02 -29.14 4.06
N ARG A 696 -10.62 -27.86 4.12
CA ARG A 696 -9.23 -27.44 4.36
C ARG A 696 -8.71 -27.94 5.70
N ASP A 697 -9.47 -27.75 6.78
CA ASP A 697 -9.04 -28.18 8.12
C ASP A 697 -9.00 -29.70 8.23
N ASP A 698 -9.87 -30.42 7.51
CA ASP A 698 -9.86 -31.88 7.43
C ASP A 698 -8.64 -32.43 6.71
N ASP A 699 -8.32 -31.89 5.53
CA ASP A 699 -7.10 -32.27 4.81
C ASP A 699 -5.84 -31.91 5.62
N LYS A 700 -5.85 -30.75 6.31
CA LYS A 700 -4.71 -30.33 7.16
C LYS A 700 -4.53 -31.18 8.41
N LYS A 701 -5.61 -31.67 9.02
CA LYS A 701 -5.60 -32.48 10.25
C LYS A 701 -5.48 -33.98 9.98
N GLN A 702 -5.44 -34.40 8.71
CA GLN A 702 -5.12 -35.78 8.35
C GLN A 702 -3.80 -36.19 9.01
N ILE A 703 -3.84 -37.23 9.85
CA ILE A 703 -2.65 -37.77 10.49
C ILE A 703 -1.97 -38.69 9.50
N VAL A 704 -0.72 -38.39 9.19
CA VAL A 704 0.10 -39.17 8.26
C VAL A 704 1.31 -39.72 8.97
N LYS A 705 1.78 -40.88 8.49
CA LYS A 705 3.02 -41.49 8.95
C LYS A 705 4.22 -40.69 8.43
N ILE A 706 5.24 -40.53 9.27
CA ILE A 706 6.50 -39.91 8.90
C ILE A 706 7.43 -40.97 8.33
N ASP A 707 7.85 -40.80 7.08
CA ASP A 707 8.86 -41.63 6.44
C ASP A 707 10.26 -41.06 6.66
N PHE A 708 11.14 -41.86 7.28
CA PHE A 708 12.50 -41.47 7.61
C PHE A 708 13.47 -42.65 7.50
N SER A 709 14.72 -42.35 7.12
CA SER A 709 15.84 -43.28 7.04
C SER A 709 16.67 -43.32 8.33
N LYS A 710 16.73 -42.22 9.08
CA LYS A 710 17.43 -42.12 10.37
C LYS A 710 16.68 -41.20 11.34
N LEU A 711 16.79 -41.49 12.63
CA LEU A 711 16.20 -40.72 13.73
C LEU A 711 17.25 -40.37 14.79
N GLU A 712 17.30 -39.11 15.21
CA GLU A 712 18.11 -38.62 16.34
C GLU A 712 17.23 -37.86 17.33
N THR A 713 17.68 -37.70 18.57
CA THR A 713 17.00 -36.90 19.59
C THR A 713 17.90 -35.78 20.09
N GLU A 714 17.37 -34.56 20.13
CA GLU A 714 18.06 -33.38 20.65
C GLU A 714 17.24 -32.77 21.80
N ASP A 715 17.87 -32.58 22.96
CA ASP A 715 17.28 -31.79 24.04
C ASP A 715 17.53 -30.30 23.78
N LYS A 716 16.47 -29.50 23.64
CA LYS A 716 16.59 -28.04 23.47
C LYS A 716 16.06 -27.31 24.70
N LYS A 717 16.80 -26.29 25.13
CA LYS A 717 16.37 -25.34 26.16
C LYS A 717 15.98 -24.03 25.51
N HIS A 718 14.75 -23.59 25.74
CA HIS A 718 14.31 -22.24 25.40
C HIS A 718 13.78 -21.59 26.68
N LYS A 719 14.46 -20.54 27.16
CA LYS A 719 14.22 -19.96 28.50
C LYS A 719 14.38 -21.02 29.61
N ASN A 720 13.41 -21.13 30.52
CA ASN A 720 13.42 -22.05 31.68
C ASN A 720 12.82 -23.43 31.36
N GLU A 721 12.37 -23.69 30.13
CA GLU A 721 11.74 -24.95 29.72
C GLU A 721 12.70 -25.78 28.87
N SER A 722 12.82 -27.06 29.21
CA SER A 722 13.57 -28.07 28.47
C SER A 722 12.58 -28.96 27.76
N TYR A 723 12.69 -29.08 26.45
CA TYR A 723 11.82 -29.95 25.65
C TYR A 723 12.65 -30.81 24.70
N LYS A 724 12.13 -32.00 24.40
CA LYS A 724 12.78 -33.00 23.56
C LYS A 724 12.31 -32.84 22.11
N ASN A 725 13.26 -32.77 21.19
CA ASN A 725 13.00 -32.79 19.75
C ASN A 725 13.45 -34.11 19.14
N TYR A 726 12.65 -34.61 18.20
CA TYR A 726 13.03 -35.68 17.30
C TYR A 726 13.50 -35.07 15.98
N VAL A 727 14.65 -35.54 15.51
CA VAL A 727 15.31 -35.11 14.29
C VAL A 727 15.23 -36.25 13.30
N PHE A 728 14.49 -36.03 12.22
CA PHE A 728 14.25 -37.01 11.16
C PHE A 728 15.16 -36.70 9.97
N TYR A 729 15.70 -37.77 9.39
CA TYR A 729 16.42 -37.74 8.13
C TYR A 729 15.61 -38.54 7.11
N SER A 730 15.30 -37.96 5.95
CA SER A 730 14.50 -38.63 4.92
C SER A 730 15.23 -38.59 3.59
N ASN A 731 15.28 -39.72 2.90
CA ASN A 731 15.87 -39.81 1.57
C ASN A 731 14.85 -39.29 0.57
N VAL A 732 15.22 -38.26 -0.18
CA VAL A 732 14.35 -37.64 -1.19
C VAL A 732 15.10 -37.67 -2.51
N GLU A 733 14.40 -38.05 -3.57
CA GLU A 733 14.96 -38.06 -4.93
C GLU A 733 15.47 -36.67 -5.33
N GLY A 734 16.63 -36.64 -5.99
CA GLY A 734 17.29 -35.42 -6.44
C GLY A 734 18.31 -34.80 -5.47
N PHE A 735 18.51 -35.37 -4.29
CA PHE A 735 19.55 -34.96 -3.33
C PHE A 735 20.55 -36.08 -3.05
N SER A 736 21.84 -35.75 -2.91
CA SER A 736 22.89 -36.72 -2.55
C SER A 736 22.90 -37.08 -1.05
N GLU A 737 22.43 -36.18 -0.20
CA GLU A 737 22.29 -36.40 1.25
C GLU A 737 20.82 -36.38 1.69
N PRO A 738 20.44 -37.15 2.74
CA PRO A 738 19.08 -37.10 3.28
C PRO A 738 18.74 -35.72 3.83
N ILE A 739 17.51 -35.27 3.58
CA ILE A 739 17.01 -34.01 4.12
C ILE A 739 16.78 -34.13 5.63
N LYS A 740 17.16 -33.10 6.39
CA LYS A 740 17.05 -33.04 7.86
C LYS A 740 15.91 -32.12 8.29
N PHE A 741 14.99 -32.60 9.12
CA PHE A 741 13.96 -31.77 9.76
C PHE A 741 13.70 -32.17 11.21
N SER A 742 13.25 -31.22 12.04
CA SER A 742 13.03 -31.45 13.47
C SER A 742 11.60 -31.13 13.89
N ILE A 743 11.04 -32.01 14.73
CA ILE A 743 9.69 -31.93 15.27
C ILE A 743 9.74 -32.13 16.79
N LYS A 744 8.92 -31.37 17.52
CA LYS A 744 8.80 -31.49 18.98
C LYS A 744 8.10 -32.80 19.35
N GLU A 745 8.47 -33.39 20.48
CA GLU A 745 7.82 -34.61 20.97
C GLU A 745 6.31 -34.44 21.16
N GLU A 746 5.85 -33.28 21.63
CA GLU A 746 4.44 -32.96 21.87
C GLU A 746 3.58 -32.97 20.58
N ASP A 747 4.19 -32.71 19.43
CA ASP A 747 3.50 -32.69 18.12
C ASP A 747 3.46 -34.08 17.45
N LEU A 748 4.08 -35.10 18.05
CA LEU A 748 4.22 -36.44 17.49
C LEU A 748 3.33 -37.45 18.21
N LYS A 749 2.61 -38.26 17.43
CA LYS A 749 1.98 -39.49 17.92
C LYS A 749 2.91 -40.66 17.62
N LYS A 750 3.34 -41.38 18.65
CA LYS A 750 4.20 -42.54 18.52
C LYS A 750 3.38 -43.81 18.70
N GLU A 751 3.34 -44.64 17.67
CA GLU A 751 2.73 -45.98 17.74
C GLU A 751 3.80 -47.02 17.39
N GLY A 752 4.32 -47.71 18.41
CA GLY A 752 5.42 -48.66 18.24
C GLY A 752 6.71 -48.00 17.74
N LYS A 753 7.13 -48.37 16.53
CA LYS A 753 8.31 -47.82 15.83
C LYS A 753 7.98 -46.66 14.88
N ASP A 754 6.70 -46.44 14.62
CA ASP A 754 6.23 -45.44 13.66
C ASP A 754 5.88 -44.14 14.37
N PHE A 755 6.10 -43.03 13.67
CA PHE A 755 5.78 -41.68 14.12
C PHE A 755 4.74 -41.09 13.18
N TYR A 756 3.76 -40.41 13.76
CA TYR A 756 2.65 -39.82 13.05
C TYR A 756 2.51 -38.35 13.44
N ILE A 757 2.10 -37.54 12.47
CA ILE A 757 1.88 -36.09 12.65
C ILE A 757 0.79 -35.63 11.68
N GLU A 758 0.18 -34.49 11.98
CA GLU A 758 -0.68 -33.78 11.03
C GLU A 758 0.07 -33.47 9.72
N LYS A 759 -0.53 -33.86 8.59
CA LYS A 759 0.01 -33.75 7.23
C LYS A 759 0.56 -32.38 6.91
N HIS A 760 -0.16 -31.31 7.26
CA HIS A 760 0.30 -29.95 6.97
C HIS A 760 1.57 -29.56 7.74
N LYS A 761 1.74 -30.05 8.98
CA LYS A 761 2.95 -29.81 9.78
C LYS A 761 4.13 -30.56 9.16
N LEU A 762 3.91 -31.78 8.67
CA LEU A 762 4.93 -32.56 7.97
C LEU A 762 5.32 -31.92 6.64
N ASP A 763 4.34 -31.59 5.80
CA ASP A 763 4.54 -30.96 4.49
C ASP A 763 5.35 -29.67 4.63
N TYR A 764 4.96 -28.80 5.56
CA TYR A 764 5.69 -27.56 5.83
C TYR A 764 7.15 -27.82 6.24
N LYS A 765 7.40 -28.85 7.05
CA LYS A 765 8.76 -29.22 7.48
C LYS A 765 9.58 -29.79 6.32
N LEU A 766 8.98 -30.67 5.53
CA LEU A 766 9.60 -31.27 4.35
C LEU A 766 9.91 -30.23 3.27
N GLU A 767 8.99 -29.32 2.96
CA GLU A 767 9.24 -28.24 1.99
C GLU A 767 10.38 -27.33 2.41
N ASN A 768 10.42 -26.93 3.69
CA ASN A 768 11.53 -26.11 4.20
C ASN A 768 12.85 -26.87 4.19
N ALA A 769 12.83 -28.17 4.51
CA ALA A 769 14.02 -29.02 4.45
C ALA A 769 14.50 -29.22 3.01
N LYS A 770 13.60 -29.40 2.03
CA LYS A 770 13.92 -29.45 0.60
C LYS A 770 14.54 -28.13 0.11
N LYS A 771 13.94 -26.98 0.45
CA LYS A 771 14.51 -25.64 0.11
C LYS A 771 15.91 -25.45 0.67
N PHE A 772 16.12 -25.86 1.93
CA PHE A 772 17.43 -25.81 2.56
C PHE A 772 18.43 -26.76 1.88
N ALA A 773 18.01 -27.98 1.54
CA ALA A 773 18.83 -28.95 0.84
C ALA A 773 19.25 -28.46 -0.56
N ILE A 774 18.32 -27.86 -1.33
CA ILE A 774 18.63 -27.22 -2.63
C ILE A 774 19.74 -26.17 -2.45
N THR A 775 19.58 -25.30 -1.44
CA THR A 775 20.55 -24.24 -1.15
C THR A 775 21.91 -24.81 -0.75
N LYS A 776 21.93 -25.88 0.04
CA LYS A 776 23.15 -26.52 0.53
C LYS A 776 23.93 -27.23 -0.59
N GLU A 777 23.24 -27.95 -1.46
CA GLU A 777 23.85 -28.80 -2.49
C GLU A 777 24.15 -28.05 -3.79
N PHE A 778 23.27 -27.14 -4.20
CA PHE A 778 23.36 -26.43 -5.49
C PHE A 778 23.60 -24.93 -5.35
N GLY A 779 23.64 -24.37 -4.14
CA GLY A 779 23.76 -22.93 -3.93
C GLY A 779 22.46 -22.17 -4.19
N ASN A 780 22.57 -20.88 -4.51
CA ASN A 780 21.40 -20.00 -4.67
C ASN A 780 20.88 -19.98 -6.12
N VAL A 781 20.59 -21.17 -6.66
CA VAL A 781 20.27 -21.38 -8.08
C VAL A 781 19.19 -20.43 -8.60
N LYS A 782 18.17 -20.13 -7.79
CA LYS A 782 17.10 -19.20 -8.18
C LYS A 782 17.60 -17.77 -8.36
N ASP A 783 18.53 -17.32 -7.51
CA ASP A 783 19.15 -16.01 -7.65
C ASP A 783 20.15 -15.98 -8.82
N ASP A 784 20.84 -17.09 -9.07
CA ASP A 784 21.78 -17.23 -10.19
C ASP A 784 21.03 -17.15 -11.53
N ILE A 785 19.96 -17.94 -11.71
CA ILE A 785 19.06 -17.88 -12.87
C ILE A 785 18.50 -16.46 -13.03
N LYS A 786 18.08 -15.82 -11.94
CA LYS A 786 17.60 -14.44 -11.96
C LYS A 786 18.68 -13.48 -12.50
N ASN A 787 19.92 -13.60 -12.02
CA ASN A 787 21.03 -12.75 -12.43
C ASN A 787 21.45 -13.01 -13.89
N GLU A 788 21.36 -14.25 -14.37
CA GLU A 788 21.57 -14.62 -15.77
C GLU A 788 20.53 -13.99 -16.69
N VAL A 789 19.23 -14.13 -16.34
CA VAL A 789 18.13 -13.53 -17.11
C VAL A 789 18.27 -12.02 -17.16
N TRP A 790 18.67 -11.38 -16.06
CA TRP A 790 18.93 -9.93 -16.04
C TRP A 790 20.10 -9.56 -16.96
N LYS A 791 21.20 -10.32 -16.92
CA LYS A 791 22.37 -10.09 -17.78
C LYS A 791 22.05 -10.26 -19.27
N GLU A 792 21.26 -11.27 -19.63
CA GLU A 792 20.76 -11.47 -21.00
C GLU A 792 19.92 -10.30 -21.51
N LYS A 793 19.26 -9.56 -20.60
CA LYS A 793 18.48 -8.36 -20.91
C LYS A 793 19.30 -7.06 -20.83
N GLY A 794 20.61 -7.15 -20.66
CA GLY A 794 21.53 -6.01 -20.69
C GLY A 794 21.74 -5.30 -19.35
N PHE A 795 21.26 -5.88 -18.23
CA PHE A 795 21.49 -5.34 -16.90
C PHE A 795 22.82 -5.82 -16.31
N ASP A 796 23.45 -5.00 -15.46
CA ASP A 796 24.68 -5.38 -14.77
C ASP A 796 24.36 -6.03 -13.43
N THR A 797 24.69 -7.31 -13.30
CA THR A 797 24.49 -8.12 -12.09
C THR A 797 25.77 -8.41 -11.34
N SER A 798 26.87 -7.71 -11.67
CA SER A 798 28.14 -7.82 -10.95
C SER A 798 27.95 -7.48 -9.46
N LYS A 799 28.53 -8.32 -8.60
CA LYS A 799 28.50 -8.16 -7.14
C LYS A 799 29.90 -7.85 -6.63
N ARG A 800 29.98 -7.08 -5.55
CA ARG A 800 31.21 -6.80 -4.81
C ARG A 800 30.99 -6.96 -3.31
N LYS A 801 32.08 -7.14 -2.56
CA LYS A 801 32.03 -7.16 -1.10
C LYS A 801 31.59 -5.81 -0.54
N LEU A 802 30.79 -5.89 0.51
CA LEU A 802 30.33 -4.76 1.30
C LEU A 802 31.51 -4.16 2.08
N THR A 803 31.60 -2.83 2.09
CA THR A 803 32.64 -2.06 2.77
C THR A 803 32.02 -1.08 3.77
N GLY A 804 32.83 -0.44 4.62
CA GLY A 804 32.34 0.58 5.56
C GLY A 804 31.57 1.70 4.84
N LYS A 805 31.99 2.07 3.63
CA LYS A 805 31.33 3.09 2.80
C LYS A 805 29.90 2.74 2.44
N ASP A 806 29.52 1.47 2.45
CA ASP A 806 28.17 1.02 2.12
C ASP A 806 27.25 1.01 3.34
N LEU A 807 27.78 1.25 4.53
CA LEU A 807 27.02 1.30 5.78
C LEU A 807 26.33 2.65 5.92
N LEU A 808 25.04 2.62 6.27
CA LEU A 808 24.35 3.80 6.78
C LEU A 808 24.45 3.81 8.30
N TYR A 809 25.34 4.62 8.86
CA TYR A 809 25.39 4.86 10.30
C TYR A 809 25.58 6.33 10.62
N TYR A 810 25.14 6.70 11.82
CA TYR A 810 25.45 7.98 12.43
C TYR A 810 26.03 7.73 13.80
N SER A 811 27.17 8.34 14.07
CA SER A 811 27.89 8.21 15.31
C SER A 811 28.04 9.56 16.00
N LYS A 812 28.12 9.53 17.32
CA LYS A 812 28.39 10.70 18.15
C LYS A 812 29.37 10.36 19.25
N ILE A 813 30.28 11.29 19.54
CA ILE A 813 31.25 11.15 20.63
C ILE A 813 30.67 11.79 21.88
N GLU A 814 30.57 11.03 22.96
CA GLU A 814 30.20 11.51 24.29
C GLU A 814 31.42 11.57 25.18
N THR A 815 31.52 12.62 25.99
CA THR A 815 32.67 12.87 26.88
C THR A 815 32.34 12.66 28.36
N GLU A 816 31.07 12.43 28.70
CA GLU A 816 30.62 12.23 30.06
C GLU A 816 29.86 10.91 30.25
N ARG A 817 29.96 10.32 31.43
CA ARG A 817 29.08 9.21 31.83
C ARG A 817 28.46 9.49 33.16
N LYS A 818 27.21 9.05 33.33
CA LYS A 818 26.48 9.14 34.61
C LYS A 818 26.27 7.76 35.20
N TYR A 819 26.25 7.67 36.53
CA TYR A 819 25.82 6.47 37.24
C TYR A 819 24.32 6.24 37.03
N ASN A 820 23.94 5.03 36.64
CA ASN A 820 22.53 4.66 36.40
C ASN A 820 21.97 3.82 37.57
N HIS A 821 20.64 3.68 37.68
CA HIS A 821 20.00 2.88 38.73
C HIS A 821 20.42 1.39 38.76
N LYS A 822 20.98 0.86 37.67
CA LYS A 822 21.46 -0.54 37.59
C LYS A 822 22.91 -0.70 38.04
N ASP A 823 23.65 0.40 38.20
CA ASP A 823 25.03 0.35 38.64
C ASP A 823 25.10 -0.20 40.07
N LYS A 824 25.99 -1.18 40.28
CA LYS A 824 26.11 -1.90 41.57
C LYS A 824 26.35 -0.96 42.75
N ALA A 825 27.08 0.13 42.53
CA ALA A 825 27.36 1.14 43.54
C ALA A 825 26.10 1.93 43.92
N VAL A 826 25.29 2.35 42.93
CA VAL A 826 24.01 3.02 43.15
C VAL A 826 23.04 2.11 43.89
N ILE A 827 22.90 0.85 43.46
CA ILE A 827 22.02 -0.13 44.14
C ILE A 827 22.41 -0.31 45.62
N LYS A 828 23.71 -0.32 45.94
CA LYS A 828 24.21 -0.44 47.31
C LYS A 828 23.98 0.84 48.13
N ASN A 829 24.19 2.01 47.52
CA ASN A 829 24.04 3.30 48.20
C ASN A 829 22.56 3.69 48.41
N LYS A 830 21.65 3.30 47.49
CA LYS A 830 20.23 3.67 47.51
C LYS A 830 19.52 3.45 48.86
N PRO A 831 19.60 2.28 49.53
CA PRO A 831 18.98 2.10 50.85
C PRO A 831 19.62 2.98 51.93
N ILE A 832 20.95 3.18 51.88
CA ILE A 832 21.69 4.01 52.84
C ILE A 832 21.29 5.48 52.68
N LEU A 833 21.25 5.98 51.43
CA LEU A 833 20.82 7.34 51.10
C LEU A 833 19.37 7.60 51.50
N THR A 834 18.49 6.61 51.32
CA THR A 834 17.09 6.70 51.75
C THR A 834 16.99 6.82 53.27
N GLN A 835 17.79 6.05 54.01
CA GLN A 835 17.84 6.11 55.46
C GLN A 835 18.41 7.43 55.96
N ILE A 836 19.46 7.96 55.30
CA ILE A 836 20.02 9.28 55.59
C ILE A 836 18.96 10.37 55.39
N ARG A 837 18.28 10.41 54.24
CA ARG A 837 17.20 11.37 53.95
C ARG A 837 16.06 11.31 55.00
N LYS A 838 15.76 10.10 55.52
CA LYS A 838 14.77 9.91 56.59
C LYS A 838 15.25 10.53 57.92
N TYR A 839 16.52 10.31 58.29
CA TYR A 839 17.10 10.87 59.51
C TYR A 839 17.34 12.38 59.43
N GLU A 840 17.65 12.93 58.26
CA GLU A 840 17.76 14.38 58.03
C GLU A 840 16.43 15.10 58.30
N LYS A 841 15.30 14.47 57.96
CA LYS A 841 13.95 14.99 58.23
C LYS A 841 13.45 14.74 59.66
N SER A 842 14.16 13.95 60.47
CA SER A 842 13.78 13.65 61.85
C SER A 842 14.08 14.83 62.77
N LYS A 843 13.16 15.13 63.71
CA LYS A 843 13.38 16.12 64.77
C LYS A 843 14.22 15.57 65.93
N ASN A 844 14.51 14.26 65.95
CA ASN A 844 15.25 13.61 67.02
C ASN A 844 16.78 13.85 66.88
N PRO A 845 17.45 14.46 67.88
CA PRO A 845 18.89 14.70 67.85
C PRO A 845 19.74 13.42 67.71
N LEU A 846 19.26 12.27 68.23
CA LEU A 846 19.97 10.99 68.17
C LEU A 846 20.00 10.39 66.75
N ASP A 847 19.02 10.72 65.91
CA ASP A 847 19.00 10.27 64.51
C ASP A 847 20.04 11.03 63.67
N LYS A 848 20.35 12.29 64.04
CA LYS A 848 21.40 13.08 63.38
C LYS A 848 22.80 12.53 63.62
N LEU A 849 23.07 11.95 64.80
CA LEU A 849 24.35 11.30 65.11
C LEU A 849 24.58 10.04 64.25
N LYS A 850 23.52 9.29 63.92
CA LYS A 850 23.60 8.08 63.08
C LYS A 850 23.90 8.37 61.60
N ILE A 851 23.69 9.60 61.13
CA ILE A 851 23.99 10.00 59.76
C ILE A 851 25.49 9.86 59.48
N GLY A 852 26.36 10.23 60.42
CA GLY A 852 27.81 10.16 60.24
C GLY A 852 28.33 8.74 59.99
N ASP A 853 27.76 7.75 60.67
CA ASP A 853 28.11 6.33 60.48
C ASP A 853 27.57 5.76 59.18
N LEU A 854 26.39 6.20 58.74
CA LEU A 854 25.82 5.82 57.44
C LEU A 854 26.60 6.47 56.28
N GLN A 855 27.05 7.71 56.43
CA GLN A 855 27.86 8.41 55.42
C GLN A 855 29.20 7.72 55.14
N LYS A 856 29.81 7.11 56.16
CA LYS A 856 31.05 6.31 56.00
C LYS A 856 30.86 5.01 55.21
N GLN A 857 29.63 4.50 55.12
CA GLN A 857 29.31 3.27 54.39
C GLN A 857 29.01 3.50 52.90
N LEU A 858 28.83 4.76 52.49
CA LEU A 858 28.53 5.12 51.11
C LEU A 858 29.75 4.90 50.21
N LEU A 859 29.53 4.23 49.08
CA LEU A 859 30.52 4.09 48.02
C LEU A 859 30.69 5.42 47.30
N ARG A 860 31.94 5.81 47.06
CA ARG A 860 32.33 7.06 46.40
C ARG A 860 33.05 6.78 45.10
N ASP A 861 32.95 7.72 44.18
CA ASP A 861 33.72 7.69 42.93
C ASP A 861 35.22 7.79 43.26
N LYS A 862 36.04 7.00 42.56
CA LYS A 862 37.47 6.90 42.88
C LYS A 862 38.24 8.18 42.56
N ILE A 863 37.76 8.95 41.59
CA ILE A 863 38.44 10.13 41.08
C ILE A 863 37.83 11.38 41.72
N THR A 864 36.50 11.55 41.64
CA THR A 864 35.85 12.75 42.20
C THR A 864 35.64 12.71 43.71
N GLN A 865 35.73 11.52 44.33
CA GLN A 865 35.40 11.29 45.75
C GLN A 865 33.94 11.64 46.12
N GLU A 866 33.09 11.93 45.14
CA GLU A 866 31.67 12.19 45.34
C GLU A 866 30.91 10.90 45.70
N VAL A 867 29.83 11.04 46.47
CA VAL A 867 28.95 9.90 46.77
C VAL A 867 28.27 9.45 45.49
N ILE A 868 28.35 8.14 45.20
CA ILE A 868 27.72 7.58 44.01
C ILE A 868 26.20 7.50 44.23
N ASP A 869 25.44 8.30 43.50
CA ASP A 869 23.98 8.20 43.38
C ASP A 869 23.57 8.22 41.89
N GLU A 870 22.31 7.90 41.61
CA GLU A 870 21.77 7.96 40.25
C GLU A 870 21.88 9.38 39.68
N GLY A 871 22.44 9.51 38.47
CA GLY A 871 22.64 10.79 37.78
C GLY A 871 23.97 11.49 38.07
N VAL A 872 24.75 11.04 39.07
CA VAL A 872 26.09 11.60 39.36
C VAL A 872 27.05 11.27 38.22
N LYS A 873 27.90 12.23 37.82
CA LYS A 873 28.90 12.04 36.77
C LYS A 873 30.03 11.12 37.28
N LYS A 874 30.48 10.22 36.42
CA LYS A 874 31.64 9.36 36.66
C LYS A 874 32.90 10.20 36.51
N GLY A 875 33.86 10.06 37.42
CA GLY A 875 35.13 10.74 37.30
C GLY A 875 36.02 10.16 36.18
N GLY A 876 37.09 10.87 35.85
CA GLY A 876 38.07 10.45 34.85
C GLY A 876 37.68 10.80 33.41
N LEU A 877 38.45 10.28 32.46
CA LEU A 877 38.19 10.44 31.03
C LEU A 877 37.05 9.51 30.64
N ASN A 878 36.04 10.05 29.96
CA ASN A 878 34.84 9.29 29.61
C ASN A 878 34.52 9.34 28.11
N TYR A 879 35.51 9.60 27.24
CA TYR A 879 35.31 9.58 25.79
C TYR A 879 34.81 8.21 25.31
N HIS A 880 33.70 8.22 24.58
CA HIS A 880 33.13 7.02 23.98
C HIS A 880 32.25 7.33 22.77
N SER A 881 32.08 6.33 21.91
CA SER A 881 31.31 6.47 20.68
C SER A 881 29.98 5.73 20.80
N HIS A 882 28.89 6.43 20.51
CA HIS A 882 27.58 5.84 20.26
C HIS A 882 27.33 5.81 18.77
N ILE A 883 27.24 4.62 18.18
CA ILE A 883 27.07 4.42 16.75
C ILE A 883 25.69 3.82 16.52
N VAL A 884 24.82 4.52 15.79
CA VAL A 884 23.52 3.99 15.36
C VAL A 884 23.64 3.60 13.90
N VAL A 885 23.67 2.29 13.63
CA VAL A 885 23.80 1.72 12.28
C VAL A 885 22.47 1.16 11.80
N SER A 886 22.11 1.48 10.56
CA SER A 886 20.97 0.90 9.88
C SER A 886 21.13 -0.61 9.75
N ARG A 887 20.00 -1.32 9.79
CA ARG A 887 19.95 -2.74 9.49
C ARG A 887 20.23 -3.03 8.02
N HIS A 888 20.11 -2.07 7.11
CA HIS A 888 20.32 -2.29 5.67
C HIS A 888 21.43 -1.41 5.13
N ASP A 889 22.04 -1.85 4.04
CA ASP A 889 23.05 -1.07 3.32
C ASP A 889 22.45 0.25 2.80
N LYS A 890 23.32 1.24 2.60
CA LYS A 890 22.95 2.56 2.09
C LYS A 890 22.86 2.59 0.56
N THR A 891 23.49 1.64 -0.13
CA THR A 891 23.71 1.67 -1.58
C THR A 891 22.54 1.14 -2.41
N SER A 892 21.80 0.15 -1.92
CA SER A 892 20.76 -0.51 -2.70
C SER A 892 19.54 0.38 -2.82
N LEU A 893 19.17 0.70 -4.07
CA LEU A 893 18.09 1.63 -4.39
C LEU A 893 16.72 0.96 -4.24
N ASN A 894 16.54 -0.24 -4.81
CA ASN A 894 15.29 -0.97 -4.67
C ASN A 894 15.20 -1.62 -3.27
N PRO A 895 14.09 -1.45 -2.53
CA PRO A 895 13.89 -2.06 -1.21
C PRO A 895 14.12 -3.59 -1.16
N LYS A 896 13.91 -4.30 -2.27
CA LYS A 896 14.06 -5.77 -2.38
C LYS A 896 15.51 -6.22 -2.50
N ASP A 897 16.43 -5.34 -2.91
CA ASP A 897 17.85 -5.67 -3.07
C ASP A 897 18.67 -5.30 -1.84
N LYS A 898 18.08 -4.54 -0.90
CA LYS A 898 18.75 -4.14 0.34
C LYS A 898 19.24 -5.34 1.13
N VAL A 899 20.51 -5.29 1.47
CA VAL A 899 21.22 -6.34 2.19
C VAL A 899 21.13 -6.08 3.68
N SER A 900 20.66 -7.08 4.43
CA SER A 900 20.51 -6.97 5.89
C SER A 900 21.82 -7.25 6.63
N MET A 901 22.17 -6.38 7.57
CA MET A 901 23.39 -6.35 8.36
C MET A 901 23.08 -6.43 9.86
N SER A 902 22.31 -7.46 10.24
CA SER A 902 21.90 -7.64 11.63
C SER A 902 23.02 -8.26 12.48
N PRO A 903 23.55 -7.57 13.50
CA PRO A 903 24.57 -8.12 14.40
C PRO A 903 23.97 -9.06 15.47
N ASN A 904 22.65 -9.28 15.43
CA ASN A 904 21.91 -10.06 16.42
C ASN A 904 21.43 -11.43 15.91
N ALA A 905 21.91 -11.88 14.75
CA ALA A 905 21.66 -13.23 14.29
C ALA A 905 22.19 -14.26 15.32
N ASN A 906 21.34 -15.22 15.72
CA ASN A 906 21.73 -16.28 16.66
C ASN A 906 22.68 -17.30 16.02
N GLN A 907 22.77 -17.34 14.70
CA GLN A 907 23.69 -18.20 13.95
C GLN A 907 24.96 -17.42 13.63
N LYS A 908 26.13 -18.04 13.83
CA LYS A 908 27.44 -17.43 13.52
C LYS A 908 27.79 -17.56 12.03
N ASP A 909 27.42 -18.70 11.41
CA ASP A 909 27.70 -19.04 10.00
C ASP A 909 26.50 -19.71 9.27
N GLY A 910 25.27 -19.24 9.49
CA GLY A 910 24.06 -19.94 9.03
C GLY A 910 23.57 -19.56 7.63
N ILE A 911 23.68 -20.36 6.58
CA ILE A 911 23.10 -19.99 5.28
C ILE A 911 21.55 -20.01 5.34
N VAL A 912 20.84 -18.93 4.96
CA VAL A 912 19.37 -18.94 4.89
C VAL A 912 18.90 -19.65 3.63
N ASN A 913 17.62 -20.03 3.55
CA ASN A 913 16.99 -20.70 2.39
C ASN A 913 17.12 -19.97 1.04
N ASN A 914 17.62 -18.73 1.02
CA ASN A 914 17.93 -17.97 -0.19
C ASN A 914 19.45 -17.84 -0.39
N GLY A 915 20.26 -18.78 0.09
CA GLY A 915 21.72 -18.78 -0.05
C GLY A 915 22.50 -17.68 0.68
N ALA A 916 21.84 -16.66 1.22
CA ALA A 916 22.52 -15.56 1.91
C ALA A 916 23.15 -16.02 3.24
N LYS A 917 24.42 -15.65 3.47
CA LYS A 917 25.17 -16.03 4.67
C LYS A 917 24.58 -15.41 5.93
N VAL A 918 23.95 -16.14 6.84
CA VAL A 918 23.40 -15.72 8.14
C VAL A 918 24.38 -15.53 9.31
N GLY A 919 24.88 -14.34 9.66
CA GLY A 919 25.58 -14.25 10.94
C GLY A 919 26.43 -13.02 11.17
N PHE A 920 26.84 -12.87 12.43
CA PHE A 920 27.81 -11.88 12.86
C PHE A 920 28.53 -12.39 14.11
N ASN A 921 29.83 -12.62 14.00
CA ASN A 921 30.62 -13.17 15.10
C ASN A 921 31.03 -12.05 16.07
N ARG A 922 30.20 -11.82 17.09
CA ARG A 922 30.44 -10.75 18.08
C ARG A 922 31.74 -10.91 18.87
N ASP A 923 32.18 -12.15 19.11
CA ASP A 923 33.43 -12.42 19.82
C ASP A 923 34.63 -11.98 18.97
N GLU A 924 34.58 -12.26 17.68
CA GLU A 924 35.61 -11.85 16.71
C GLU A 924 35.58 -10.34 16.47
N PHE A 925 34.40 -9.72 16.40
CA PHE A 925 34.28 -8.27 16.34
C PHE A 925 34.90 -7.59 17.56
N ALA A 926 34.67 -8.12 18.78
CA ALA A 926 35.29 -7.58 19.99
C ALA A 926 36.83 -7.64 19.92
N LYS A 927 37.39 -8.77 19.46
CA LYS A 927 38.86 -8.90 19.26
C LYS A 927 39.39 -7.97 18.17
N ALA A 928 38.68 -7.86 17.05
CA ALA A 928 39.06 -7.00 15.94
C ALA A 928 39.12 -5.53 16.37
N ILE A 929 38.16 -5.09 17.19
CA ILE A 929 38.15 -3.74 17.75
C ILE A 929 39.37 -3.50 18.63
N GLU A 930 39.71 -4.41 19.57
CA GLU A 930 40.90 -4.27 20.42
C GLU A 930 42.18 -4.16 19.59
N LYS A 931 42.34 -5.07 18.62
CA LYS A 931 43.47 -5.05 17.69
C LYS A 931 43.53 -3.75 16.88
N THR A 932 42.38 -3.24 16.43
CA THR A 932 42.30 -1.98 15.69
C THR A 932 42.74 -0.80 16.57
N PHE A 933 42.38 -0.79 17.85
CA PHE A 933 42.86 0.22 18.79
C PHE A 933 44.38 0.15 18.97
N ASP A 934 44.88 -1.05 19.25
CA ASP A 934 46.29 -1.28 19.52
C ASP A 934 47.16 -0.88 18.31
N GLU A 935 46.73 -1.24 17.10
CA GLU A 935 47.41 -0.86 15.85
C GLU A 935 47.30 0.63 15.52
N LYS A 936 46.12 1.24 15.76
CA LYS A 936 45.87 2.65 15.39
C LYS A 936 46.56 3.61 16.35
N PHE A 937 46.57 3.31 17.64
CA PHE A 937 47.15 4.17 18.67
C PHE A 937 48.52 3.70 19.17
N GLU A 938 49.06 2.60 18.61
CA GLU A 938 50.32 2.00 19.05
C GLU A 938 50.30 1.68 20.57
N TYR A 939 49.15 1.17 21.05
CA TYR A 939 48.95 0.83 22.45
C TYR A 939 49.42 -0.60 22.73
N ASP A 940 50.44 -0.73 23.59
CA ASP A 940 50.90 -2.04 24.06
C ASP A 940 49.98 -2.57 25.16
N ARG A 941 48.95 -3.32 24.74
CA ARG A 941 47.90 -3.81 25.64
C ARG A 941 48.42 -4.93 26.56
N PRO A 942 48.33 -4.74 27.90
CA PRO A 942 48.66 -5.79 28.86
C PRO A 942 47.80 -7.05 28.68
N GLU A 943 48.35 -8.23 28.96
CA GLU A 943 47.66 -9.51 28.81
C GLU A 943 46.37 -9.59 29.64
N GLU A 944 46.34 -8.95 30.82
CA GLU A 944 45.16 -8.90 31.69
C GLU A 944 44.00 -8.09 31.10
N GLU A 945 44.27 -7.22 30.13
CA GLU A 945 43.28 -6.34 29.49
C GLU A 945 42.67 -6.94 28.23
N LYS A 946 43.27 -8.01 27.68
CA LYS A 946 42.79 -8.67 26.47
C LYS A 946 41.39 -9.26 26.67
N TYR A 947 40.52 -9.05 25.69
CA TYR A 947 39.15 -9.55 25.68
C TYR A 947 39.09 -11.05 25.93
N GLU A 948 39.97 -11.83 25.31
CA GLU A 948 40.02 -13.29 25.48
C GLU A 948 40.20 -13.68 26.94
N LYS A 949 41.14 -13.06 27.64
CA LYS A 949 41.42 -13.35 29.04
C LYS A 949 40.29 -12.91 29.94
N LEU A 950 39.72 -11.72 29.72
CA LEU A 950 38.58 -11.22 30.48
C LEU A 950 37.33 -12.09 30.27
N ASN A 951 37.10 -12.57 29.06
CA ASN A 951 35.97 -13.43 28.72
C ASN A 951 36.13 -14.84 29.32
N GLN A 952 37.34 -15.43 29.25
CA GLN A 952 37.68 -16.68 29.93
C GLN A 952 37.49 -16.55 31.44
N ASN A 953 38.06 -15.52 32.07
CA ASN A 953 37.89 -15.27 33.51
C ASN A 953 36.41 -15.14 33.91
N LYS A 954 35.58 -14.52 33.06
CA LYS A 954 34.12 -14.46 33.27
C LYS A 954 33.46 -15.83 33.19
N LYS A 955 33.82 -16.65 32.20
CA LYS A 955 33.31 -18.02 32.03
C LYS A 955 33.71 -18.90 33.20
N ASP A 956 34.99 -18.91 33.56
CA ASP A 956 35.53 -19.66 34.71
C ASP A 956 34.86 -19.23 36.02
N LEU A 957 34.58 -17.93 36.18
CA LEU A 957 33.85 -17.42 37.34
C LEU A 957 32.39 -17.87 37.33
N ALA A 958 31.71 -17.84 36.18
CA ALA A 958 30.33 -18.30 36.06
C ALA A 958 30.21 -19.82 36.31
N GLU A 959 31.17 -20.60 35.83
CA GLU A 959 31.29 -22.04 36.05
C GLU A 959 31.58 -22.36 37.52
N LYS A 960 32.55 -21.67 38.14
CA LYS A 960 32.82 -21.77 39.60
C LYS A 960 31.63 -21.35 40.46
N ILE A 961 30.81 -20.39 40.01
CA ILE A 961 29.57 -19.99 40.69
C ILE A 961 28.49 -21.06 40.51
N SER A 962 28.37 -21.65 39.33
CA SER A 962 27.46 -22.76 39.04
C SER A 962 27.78 -24.00 39.90
N ASP A 963 29.07 -24.33 40.03
CA ASP A 963 29.53 -25.48 40.81
C ASP A 963 29.43 -25.26 42.32
N ARG A 964 29.74 -24.05 42.82
CA ARG A 964 29.59 -23.71 44.25
C ARG A 964 28.15 -23.46 44.68
N ALA A 965 27.23 -23.16 43.77
CA ALA A 965 25.80 -22.98 44.08
C ALA A 965 25.11 -24.29 44.53
N LYS A 966 25.75 -25.44 44.32
CA LYS A 966 25.32 -26.74 44.89
C LYS A 966 25.70 -26.89 46.38
N GLY A 967 26.51 -25.99 46.96
CA GLY A 967 27.20 -26.22 48.24
C GLY A 967 26.83 -25.35 49.45
N PHE A 968 26.82 -24.01 49.39
CA PHE A 968 26.52 -23.15 50.57
C PHE A 968 26.13 -21.70 50.22
N ALA A 969 25.59 -20.98 51.23
CA ALA A 969 24.86 -19.72 51.15
C ALA A 969 25.51 -18.57 50.34
N LYS A 970 24.73 -18.09 49.35
CA LYS A 970 24.94 -16.98 48.39
C LYS A 970 25.60 -15.69 48.91
N ASN A 971 25.56 -15.38 50.20
CA ASN A 971 25.99 -14.09 50.75
C ASN A 971 27.49 -13.98 51.08
N LYS A 972 28.19 -15.09 51.35
CA LYS A 972 29.66 -15.07 51.60
C LYS A 972 30.44 -14.95 50.29
N ILE A 973 29.96 -15.63 49.25
CA ILE A 973 30.54 -15.68 47.89
C ILE A 973 30.57 -14.30 47.23
N LYS A 974 29.57 -13.44 47.50
CA LYS A 974 29.49 -12.07 46.97
C LYS A 974 30.56 -11.13 47.56
N LYS A 975 31.11 -11.44 48.74
CA LYS A 975 32.19 -10.69 49.39
C LYS A 975 33.58 -11.12 48.90
N GLU A 976 33.79 -12.42 48.61
CA GLU A 976 35.05 -12.95 48.06
C GLU A 976 35.32 -12.44 46.63
N VAL A 977 34.29 -12.39 45.78
CA VAL A 977 34.37 -11.92 44.38
C VAL A 977 34.72 -10.42 44.31
N LEU A 978 34.45 -9.65 45.37
CA LEU A 978 34.85 -8.24 45.46
C LEU A 978 36.32 -8.03 45.89
N LYS A 979 36.93 -9.03 46.54
CA LYS A 979 38.31 -8.95 47.06
C LYS A 979 39.37 -9.25 45.99
N HIS A 980 39.04 -10.01 44.94
CA HIS A 980 40.00 -10.47 43.94
C HIS A 980 40.08 -9.65 42.65
N THR A 981 39.31 -8.57 42.51
CA THR A 981 39.32 -7.71 41.31
C THR A 981 39.93 -6.33 41.57
N GLY A 982 40.65 -6.15 42.70
CA GLY A 982 41.33 -4.91 43.06
C GLY A 982 42.82 -4.97 42.71
N MET A 983 43.19 -4.19 41.69
CA MET A 983 44.47 -3.48 41.44
C MET A 983 45.79 -4.13 41.89
N ASN A 984 46.73 -4.25 40.94
CA ASN A 984 48.12 -3.89 41.18
C ASN A 984 48.75 -3.24 39.92
N ILE A 985 49.64 -2.30 40.22
CA ILE A 985 50.38 -1.38 39.36
C ILE A 985 51.65 -2.07 38.86
N VAL A 986 52.03 -1.86 37.60
CA VAL A 986 53.43 -1.81 37.16
C VAL A 986 53.56 -0.72 36.09
N LYS A 987 54.51 0.18 36.29
CA LYS A 987 55.04 1.14 35.29
C LYS A 987 56.00 0.37 34.37
N ASP A 988 56.01 0.69 33.09
CA ASP A 988 57.25 1.11 32.42
C ASP A 988 56.96 1.77 31.08
N GLU A 989 57.87 2.68 30.73
CA GLU A 989 57.96 3.45 29.51
C GLU A 989 58.30 2.56 28.32
N LEU A 990 57.73 2.88 27.14
CA LEU A 990 58.41 2.89 25.85
C LEU A 990 57.51 3.65 24.88
N ASN A 991 58.11 4.51 24.07
CA ASN A 991 57.44 5.41 23.14
C ASN A 991 57.42 4.76 21.75
N PRO A 992 56.24 4.50 21.17
CA PRO A 992 56.11 4.40 19.73
C PRO A 992 54.95 5.30 19.29
N THR A 993 55.25 6.35 18.53
CA THR A 993 54.21 7.18 17.92
C THR A 993 54.69 7.68 16.57
N GLN A 994 54.31 7.01 15.48
CA GLN A 994 54.49 7.56 14.13
C GLN A 994 53.21 7.46 13.28
N LYS A 995 52.35 6.47 13.49
CA LYS A 995 51.24 6.15 12.57
C LYS A 995 50.06 7.12 12.70
N ILE A 996 49.45 7.27 13.89
CA ILE A 996 48.39 8.28 14.11
C ILE A 996 48.91 9.71 13.96
N LYS A 997 50.18 9.96 14.32
CA LYS A 997 50.81 11.29 14.17
C LYS A 997 50.81 11.73 12.70
N SER A 998 51.10 10.82 11.76
CA SER A 998 51.03 11.12 10.34
C SER A 998 49.61 11.43 9.83
N GLU A 999 48.57 10.85 10.44
CA GLU A 999 47.17 11.16 10.13
C GLU A 999 46.73 12.50 10.76
N LEU A 1000 47.18 12.82 11.99
CA LEU A 1000 46.78 14.02 12.74
C LEU A 1000 47.51 15.29 12.30
N MET A 1001 48.82 15.21 12.02
CA MET A 1001 49.69 16.36 11.69
C MET A 1001 49.16 17.24 10.53
N PRO A 1002 48.63 16.69 9.42
CA PRO A 1002 48.05 17.49 8.34
C PRO A 1002 46.61 17.99 8.60
N LEU A 1003 45.95 17.60 9.70
CA LEU A 1003 44.54 17.96 9.93
C LEU A 1003 44.40 19.42 10.38
N PRO A 1004 43.46 20.17 9.81
CA PRO A 1004 43.05 21.45 10.37
C PRO A 1004 42.33 21.15 11.69
N ILE A 1005 42.92 21.53 12.82
CA ILE A 1005 42.18 21.64 14.08
C ILE A 1005 41.47 23.01 14.00
N PRO A 1006 40.21 23.14 14.43
CA PRO A 1006 39.53 24.42 14.39
C PRO A 1006 40.16 25.37 15.43
N THR A 1007 41.23 26.04 15.03
CA THR A 1007 41.80 27.19 15.73
C THR A 1007 41.12 28.45 15.20
N SER A 1008 39.82 28.61 15.44
CA SER A 1008 39.21 29.93 15.28
C SER A 1008 39.75 30.81 16.40
N PHE A 1009 40.75 31.64 16.09
CA PHE A 1009 41.35 32.58 17.03
C PHE A 1009 40.31 33.64 17.45
N PRO A 1010 40.03 33.82 18.76
CA PRO A 1010 39.25 34.95 19.23
C PRO A 1010 40.07 36.24 19.09
N THR A 1011 39.56 37.22 18.33
CA THR A 1011 40.30 38.38 17.83
C THR A 1011 40.54 39.53 18.82
N SER A 1012 40.28 39.41 20.13
CA SER A 1012 40.32 40.61 21.01
C SER A 1012 41.17 40.56 22.30
N LYS A 1013 41.32 39.40 22.97
CA LYS A 1013 42.14 39.29 24.21
C LYS A 1013 43.09 38.11 24.24
N LEU A 1014 42.67 36.96 23.71
CA LEU A 1014 43.52 35.77 23.59
C LEU A 1014 44.64 36.00 22.56
N ASP A 1015 44.37 36.72 21.47
CA ASP A 1015 45.38 37.14 20.49
C ASP A 1015 46.48 38.03 21.08
N ALA A 1016 46.16 38.83 22.11
CA ALA A 1016 47.16 39.63 22.82
C ALA A 1016 48.06 38.71 23.67
N VAL A 1017 47.49 37.72 24.36
CA VAL A 1017 48.25 36.74 25.16
C VAL A 1017 49.09 35.82 24.27
N ILE A 1018 48.54 35.33 23.16
CA ILE A 1018 49.25 34.51 22.17
C ILE A 1018 50.31 35.33 21.43
N LYS A 1019 50.06 36.62 21.13
CA LYS A 1019 51.11 37.53 20.65
C LYS A 1019 52.19 37.71 21.70
N ILE A 1020 51.86 37.87 22.98
CA ILE A 1020 52.85 37.99 24.07
C ILE A 1020 53.68 36.70 24.19
N ILE A 1021 53.08 35.52 24.05
CA ILE A 1021 53.78 34.22 24.06
C ILE A 1021 54.66 34.06 22.80
N LYS A 1022 54.15 34.38 21.60
CA LYS A 1022 54.95 34.38 20.37
C LYS A 1022 56.08 35.41 20.42
N MET A 1023 55.86 36.56 21.05
CA MET A 1023 56.83 37.62 21.23
C MET A 1023 57.90 37.22 22.27
N ALA A 1024 57.51 36.52 23.34
CA ALA A 1024 58.43 35.88 24.29
C ALA A 1024 59.26 34.79 23.60
N LYS A 1025 58.69 34.00 22.69
CA LYS A 1025 59.41 33.02 21.88
C LYS A 1025 60.42 33.68 20.93
N SER A 1026 60.05 34.79 20.27
CA SER A 1026 61.01 35.56 19.46
C SER A 1026 62.10 36.23 20.30
N LEU A 1027 61.83 36.55 21.56
CA LEU A 1027 62.81 37.12 22.50
C LEU A 1027 63.75 36.06 23.10
N VAL A 1028 63.34 34.78 23.14
CA VAL A 1028 64.16 33.65 23.62
C VAL A 1028 64.98 33.03 22.48
N VAL A 1029 64.49 33.04 21.24
CA VAL A 1029 65.22 32.53 20.06
C VAL A 1029 66.40 33.43 19.66
N ASP A 1030 66.43 34.70 20.08
CA ASP A 1030 67.59 35.59 19.84
C ASP A 1030 68.77 35.37 20.81
N LYS A 1031 68.71 34.34 21.67
CA LYS A 1031 69.84 33.89 22.51
C LYS A 1031 70.00 32.37 22.50
N GLY A 1032 70.41 31.78 21.37
CA GLY A 1032 71.01 30.44 21.40
C GLY A 1032 70.89 29.59 20.13
N ILE A 1033 71.77 29.84 19.17
CA ILE A 1033 72.60 28.89 18.37
C ILE A 1033 72.15 27.42 18.24
N HIS A 1034 71.97 27.02 16.97
CA HIS A 1034 72.27 25.72 16.31
C HIS A 1034 72.13 24.40 17.12
N TYR A 1035 71.14 23.57 16.79
CA TYR A 1035 71.27 22.37 15.94
C TYR A 1035 69.89 21.80 15.58
#